data_AF-A0A0F4KZG2-F1
#
_entry.id   AF-A0A0F4KZG2-F1
#
_cell.length_a   1.000
_cell.length_b   1.000
_cell.length_c   1.000
_cell.angle_alpha   90.00
_cell.angle_beta   90.00
_cell.angle_gamma   90.00
#
_symmetry.space_group_name_H-M   'P 1'
#
loop_
_entity.id
_entity.type
_entity.pdbx_description
1 polymer ?
#
loop_
_entity_poly.entity_id
_entity_poly.type
_entity_poly.pdbx_seq_one_letter_code
_entity_poly.pdbx_strand_id
1 'polypeptide(L)'
;MVTLFHPQPGTIPVTAVSGAVLADSGVRPNWLLDHGEDSAVQIAAGNLMRDFATVTGRAQRSANQIDESSPNIRLGTLGHSSWIDSAVCSDQLDLTPLKDPQGEYRWEGFTLQVVDGTLYVVGTDRRGTIYGIYALSRAIGISPLHWWGNVPARRHERICLPSDLRVFDWPSVRYRGFFINDEEELDDWARLHTPDGTIGPTTYEKVFDLILRLGGNYLWPAMHVNAFNADPRNGRLAQSMGVVIGSSHCDMLLRSNQHEWDPWVASQGRHVDYDYSLPGGNRDMIRRYWSQSVDMNRNYEVTWTLGMRGIHDTGLTTRAIDEDPNLDQEGRLRARVDLLGRIIHDQRDILREHLGRSPQEVPQLFIPYKEVLPLYDAGLDLPEDVTIMWVNDNYGYMRRFPNQDEQARSGGNGVYYHSSYWAPPRTSYRCTSSTPLALMNDQLGKCWDRGIRRVWVDNLGAIKRLELEGSYFLHLAWNADEDHRSLSARDFVAAWFDQTFDDDRGSEAADLCMSYYRINNQSKIEHLHEDSFTQTGYDDEAGGRLAALRELAERSHSLGKSMKPEFREAYRSLVDLKIAMVYYVNAQFYHADRSRLEASRGALPAADRQMRIFHLFQGMIRALLHWYNKELAQGCWDGILTPNRFPPPTLPQYPACRPVKVQPNRRLILTPQGAQEGAMVPGDNDRVKLVFDPYGITDRWIDLDLMGSPAQEVYLSADQDWIRLPEERRIVGDEWRIHVRVDNASTHAGRQGTLNIITRPCNPETTEKAWSDPIRVDVLVGENPGLKQGFTGYVEADGHISMDPSRGRVNHDLTGATTWLATQDLGRFGPDLMQTRGWSDPESGSGACLSLDFWLKTPGRHRLEAHRLPTLNSRGRIRLRVSLDGTRGEILESPTTDEFRGDWQETIVYNAEQLTMILPYLKAGPHRLQLIAVDDSFGIDKIVINTGRERTSRLGPAFSTWVADGRPSQQADNGSSHSSDMDRAQTSNQITDHQPTPTAEALDRPLRNLAIGDYGTDPDHAPNEPVPYFDQDYWLHGGLYTRPKLVWPAGHQHEQKLSQNKDTNKTPERIYLEAADCLRQDENAWLSQDGPQNGMPQKGCWVPTDAPTHRGRGLAMRAEPRQQLWPDAGRAPGMNLSFQVGRPGNYRIWLLAQFASDLEDSCHVILDGDPLARTDLFPRGGRLMTFATEHVWGWSEVTAVQLTGGRHVLTLEPERAGMRIARIYLACDESRPPLDEQWPRQQDDRPGGAHGLDA
;
A
#
# COMPACT_ATOMS: atom_id res chain seq x y z
N MET A 1 33.33 -1.71 15.41
CA MET A 1 33.10 -0.30 15.03
C MET A 1 31.66 0.03 15.37
N VAL A 2 31.34 1.28 15.72
CA VAL A 2 29.97 1.70 16.04
C VAL A 2 29.48 2.56 14.88
N THR A 3 28.45 2.13 14.17
CA THR A 3 27.80 2.95 13.13
C THR A 3 27.02 4.09 13.79
N LEU A 4 27.21 5.32 13.32
CA LEU A 4 26.63 6.54 13.89
C LEU A 4 25.37 7.04 13.17
N PHE A 5 25.22 6.69 11.89
CA PHE A 5 24.10 7.20 11.09
C PHE A 5 22.76 6.54 11.37
N HIS A 6 22.68 5.59 12.30
CA HIS A 6 21.50 4.75 12.51
C HIS A 6 21.33 4.30 13.97
N PRO A 7 20.11 3.92 14.38
CA PRO A 7 19.78 3.71 15.78
C PRO A 7 20.35 2.38 16.27
N GLN A 8 21.61 2.38 16.65
CA GLN A 8 22.26 1.31 17.41
C GLN A 8 22.54 1.83 18.82
N PRO A 9 22.25 1.07 19.88
CA PRO A 9 22.70 1.40 21.25
C PRO A 9 24.23 1.45 21.28
N GLY A 10 24.79 2.67 21.30
CA GLY A 10 26.21 2.93 21.11
C GLY A 10 26.53 4.27 20.44
N THR A 11 25.52 4.93 19.87
CA THR A 11 25.56 6.33 19.39
C THR A 11 26.29 7.26 20.37
N ILE A 12 27.09 8.20 19.84
CA ILE A 12 27.81 9.26 20.58
C ILE A 12 27.07 9.60 21.89
N PRO A 13 27.56 9.13 23.06
CA PRO A 13 26.78 9.20 24.27
C PRO A 13 26.80 10.64 24.78
N VAL A 14 25.68 11.33 24.66
CA VAL A 14 25.50 12.65 25.28
C VAL A 14 25.10 12.41 26.73
N THR A 15 26.08 12.50 27.64
CA THR A 15 25.85 12.23 29.07
C THR A 15 25.56 13.51 29.85
N ALA A 16 24.87 13.38 30.99
CA ALA A 16 24.64 14.50 31.89
C ALA A 16 25.74 14.67 32.97
N VAL A 17 26.62 13.68 33.16
CA VAL A 17 27.34 13.49 34.45
C VAL A 17 28.87 13.60 34.36
N SER A 18 29.52 13.13 33.28
CA SER A 18 31.00 13.16 33.18
C SER A 18 31.50 13.19 31.73
N GLY A 19 32.39 14.13 31.39
CA GLY A 19 32.98 14.26 30.06
C GLY A 19 33.40 15.69 29.70
N ALA A 20 33.81 15.90 28.45
CA ALA A 20 34.04 17.23 27.88
C ALA A 20 32.70 17.96 27.71
N VAL A 21 32.55 19.10 28.40
CA VAL A 21 31.35 19.94 28.34
C VAL A 21 31.38 20.76 27.05
N LEU A 22 30.40 20.59 26.18
CA LEU A 22 30.28 21.38 24.96
C LEU A 22 29.33 22.57 25.11
N ALA A 23 28.26 22.41 25.90
CA ALA A 23 27.31 23.46 26.21
C ALA A 23 26.61 23.21 27.57
N ASP A 24 26.31 24.28 28.32
CA ASP A 24 25.49 24.22 29.54
C ASP A 24 24.78 25.56 29.85
N SER A 25 24.25 25.70 31.08
CA SER A 25 23.55 26.90 31.55
C SER A 25 24.41 28.18 31.61
N GLY A 26 25.74 28.12 31.47
CA GLY A 26 26.64 29.27 31.36
C GLY A 26 27.57 29.23 30.15
N VAL A 27 27.77 28.06 29.54
CA VAL A 27 28.79 27.79 28.53
C VAL A 27 28.17 27.61 27.15
N ARG A 28 28.71 28.30 26.15
CA ARG A 28 28.41 28.09 24.73
C ARG A 28 29.71 27.71 24.02
N PRO A 29 29.71 26.82 23.02
CA PRO A 29 30.94 26.47 22.32
C PRO A 29 31.41 27.62 21.40
N ASN A 30 32.72 27.63 21.14
CA ASN A 30 33.30 28.33 20.01
C ASN A 30 33.18 27.42 18.78
N TRP A 31 32.55 27.94 17.72
CA TRP A 31 32.43 27.25 16.44
C TRP A 31 33.61 27.65 15.57
N LEU A 32 34.49 26.71 15.25
CA LEU A 32 35.67 26.94 14.43
C LEU A 32 35.48 26.24 13.08
N LEU A 33 35.31 27.05 12.03
CA LEU A 33 35.13 26.61 10.64
C LEU A 33 36.04 27.45 9.72
N ASP A 34 36.85 26.80 8.87
CA ASP A 34 37.77 27.52 7.98
C ASP A 34 36.96 28.29 6.93
N HIS A 35 37.37 29.53 6.63
CA HIS A 35 36.68 30.37 5.65
C HIS A 35 36.74 29.78 4.23
N GLY A 36 37.72 28.91 3.96
CA GLY A 36 37.88 28.20 2.69
C GLY A 36 37.07 26.90 2.53
N GLU A 37 36.26 26.50 3.52
CA GLU A 37 35.45 25.28 3.43
C GLU A 37 34.40 25.34 2.32
N ASP A 38 34.03 24.16 1.79
CA ASP A 38 32.99 24.02 0.76
C ASP A 38 31.63 24.56 1.27
N SER A 39 30.85 25.17 0.37
CA SER A 39 29.56 25.77 0.73
C SER A 39 28.61 24.77 1.41
N ALA A 40 28.67 23.49 1.04
CA ALA A 40 27.84 22.45 1.62
C ALA A 40 28.18 22.22 3.09
N VAL A 41 29.48 22.24 3.43
CA VAL A 41 29.96 22.15 4.80
C VAL A 41 29.56 23.39 5.61
N GLN A 42 29.65 24.58 5.01
CA GLN A 42 29.22 25.82 5.67
C GLN A 42 27.72 25.81 5.98
N ILE A 43 26.88 25.34 5.06
CA ILE A 43 25.44 25.18 5.27
C ILE A 43 25.16 24.18 6.39
N ALA A 44 25.80 23.00 6.36
CA ALA A 44 25.63 21.98 7.39
C ALA A 44 26.08 22.47 8.78
N ALA A 45 27.20 23.19 8.87
CA ALA A 45 27.66 23.81 10.11
C ALA A 45 26.64 24.83 10.64
N GLY A 46 26.07 25.66 9.75
CA GLY A 46 24.98 26.58 10.10
C GLY A 46 23.72 25.86 10.59
N ASN A 47 23.38 24.71 10.00
CA ASN A 47 22.30 23.84 10.48
C ASN A 47 22.59 23.33 11.89
N LEU A 48 23.79 22.81 12.14
CA LEU A 48 24.18 22.31 13.47
C LEU A 48 24.15 23.40 14.55
N MET A 49 24.56 24.62 14.23
CA MET A 49 24.45 25.75 15.16
C MET A 49 22.98 26.06 15.50
N ARG A 50 22.07 25.98 14.53
CA ARG A 50 20.61 26.12 14.77
C ARG A 50 20.06 24.96 15.58
N ASP A 51 20.53 23.75 15.32
CA ASP A 51 20.15 22.53 16.04
C ASP A 51 20.57 22.63 17.52
N PHE A 52 21.81 23.04 17.80
CA PHE A 52 22.27 23.35 19.15
C PHE A 52 21.41 24.43 19.80
N ALA A 53 21.07 25.50 19.08
CA ALA A 53 20.20 26.54 19.62
C ALA A 53 18.80 26.01 19.98
N THR A 54 18.28 25.10 19.17
CA THR A 54 16.98 24.45 19.37
C THR A 54 17.03 23.53 20.58
N VAL A 55 18.04 22.68 20.69
CA VAL A 55 18.20 21.73 21.80
C VAL A 55 18.45 22.44 23.13
N THR A 56 19.32 23.45 23.16
CA THR A 56 19.69 24.15 24.41
C THR A 56 18.80 25.34 24.74
N GLY A 57 17.94 25.78 23.81
CA GLY A 57 17.12 26.98 23.94
C GLY A 57 17.92 28.29 23.97
N ARG A 58 19.12 28.32 23.35
CA ARG A 58 20.07 29.45 23.45
C ARG A 58 20.69 29.79 22.10
N ALA A 59 20.78 31.08 21.79
CA ALA A 59 21.48 31.54 20.59
C ALA A 59 22.97 31.15 20.63
N GLN A 60 23.49 30.61 19.54
CA GLN A 60 24.90 30.26 19.39
C GLN A 60 25.74 31.50 19.01
N ARG A 61 27.04 31.47 19.33
CA ARG A 61 27.99 32.48 18.79
C ARG A 61 28.17 32.27 17.30
N SER A 62 28.45 33.33 16.55
CA SER A 62 28.82 33.20 15.14
C SER A 62 30.10 32.38 14.99
N ALA A 63 30.25 31.69 13.85
CA ALA A 63 31.48 30.98 13.53
C ALA A 63 32.70 31.92 13.62
N ASN A 64 33.79 31.40 14.19
CA ASN A 64 35.06 32.07 14.44
C ASN A 64 35.01 33.27 15.41
N GLN A 65 33.90 33.44 16.15
CA GLN A 65 33.85 34.37 17.28
C GLN A 65 34.26 33.64 18.57
N ILE A 66 35.49 33.88 19.02
CA ILE A 66 36.14 33.12 20.10
C ILE A 66 35.91 33.78 21.47
N ASP A 67 35.56 32.96 22.45
CA ASP A 67 35.63 33.23 23.88
C ASP A 67 36.61 32.23 24.51
N GLU A 68 37.73 32.71 25.05
CA GLU A 68 38.81 31.85 25.58
C GLU A 68 38.37 30.94 26.73
N SER A 69 37.26 31.27 27.41
CA SER A 69 36.69 30.47 28.49
C SER A 69 35.73 29.36 28.01
N SER A 70 35.47 29.30 26.70
CA SER A 70 34.49 28.40 26.09
C SER A 70 35.15 27.19 25.40
N PRO A 71 34.47 26.02 25.38
CA PRO A 71 34.96 24.83 24.70
C PRO A 71 34.95 25.04 23.18
N ASN A 72 35.84 24.34 22.46
CA ASN A 72 35.96 24.47 21.01
C ASN A 72 35.30 23.29 20.29
N ILE A 73 34.55 23.59 19.23
CA ILE A 73 34.10 22.61 18.23
C ILE A 73 34.76 23.00 16.90
N ARG A 74 35.64 22.14 16.40
CA ARG A 74 36.36 22.31 15.14
C ARG A 74 35.72 21.43 14.06
N LEU A 75 35.22 22.08 13.02
CA LEU A 75 34.57 21.44 11.88
C LEU A 75 35.45 21.65 10.64
N GLY A 76 35.65 20.62 9.83
CA GLY A 76 36.28 20.82 8.54
C GLY A 76 36.65 19.54 7.80
N THR A 77 37.12 19.74 6.58
CA THR A 77 37.43 18.70 5.62
C THR A 77 38.94 18.51 5.51
N LEU A 78 39.40 17.27 5.52
CA LEU A 78 40.82 16.95 5.33
C LEU A 78 41.35 17.52 4.00
N GLY A 79 42.52 18.16 4.03
CA GLY A 79 43.15 18.80 2.86
C GLY A 79 42.57 20.16 2.47
N HIS A 80 41.49 20.61 3.11
CA HIS A 80 40.92 21.95 2.96
C HIS A 80 41.12 22.82 4.19
N SER A 81 41.22 22.19 5.36
CA SER A 81 41.18 22.85 6.65
C SER A 81 42.54 22.85 7.34
N SER A 82 43.20 24.01 7.36
CA SER A 82 44.61 24.15 7.79
C SER A 82 44.88 23.66 9.23
N TRP A 83 43.92 23.83 10.14
CA TRP A 83 44.03 23.36 11.52
C TRP A 83 43.83 21.86 11.70
N ILE A 84 43.09 21.20 10.82
CA ILE A 84 42.84 19.76 10.83
C ILE A 84 44.07 19.09 10.25
N ASP A 85 44.56 19.60 9.12
CA ASP A 85 45.79 19.12 8.50
C ASP A 85 46.96 19.23 9.48
N SER A 86 47.07 20.34 10.21
CA SER A 86 48.08 20.51 11.26
C SER A 86 47.91 19.51 12.41
N ALA A 87 46.68 19.27 12.87
CA ALA A 87 46.41 18.31 13.95
C ALA A 87 46.65 16.85 13.53
N VAL A 88 46.42 16.51 12.26
CA VAL A 88 46.75 15.19 11.70
C VAL A 88 48.27 15.03 11.53
N CYS A 89 48.95 16.08 11.05
CA CYS A 89 50.40 16.05 10.84
C CYS A 89 51.21 16.01 12.14
N SER A 90 50.65 16.48 13.25
CA SER A 90 51.27 16.45 14.58
C SER A 90 50.88 15.22 15.42
N ASP A 91 50.21 14.24 14.82
CA ASP A 91 49.66 13.04 15.48
C ASP A 91 48.66 13.36 16.62
N GLN A 92 48.07 14.57 16.63
CA GLN A 92 47.00 14.92 17.57
C GLN A 92 45.67 14.26 17.17
N LEU A 93 45.42 14.10 15.87
CA LEU A 93 44.27 13.37 15.32
C LEU A 93 44.73 12.17 14.51
N ASP A 94 44.34 10.98 14.94
CA ASP A 94 44.56 9.75 14.18
C ASP A 94 43.33 9.42 13.31
N LEU A 95 43.53 9.47 11.99
CA LEU A 95 42.56 9.16 10.95
C LEU A 95 42.81 7.81 10.26
N THR A 96 43.78 7.02 10.74
CA THR A 96 44.12 5.72 10.17
C THR A 96 42.90 4.78 10.01
N PRO A 97 41.93 4.75 10.95
CA PRO A 97 40.74 3.91 10.80
C PRO A 97 39.84 4.24 9.61
N LEU A 98 39.94 5.45 9.02
CA LEU A 98 39.19 5.85 7.84
C LEU A 98 39.84 5.43 6.52
N LYS A 99 40.99 4.76 6.59
CA LYS A 99 41.67 4.24 5.40
C LYS A 99 41.16 2.84 5.06
N ASP A 100 41.07 2.57 3.78
CA ASP A 100 40.86 1.21 3.28
C ASP A 100 42.16 0.38 3.37
N PRO A 101 42.13 -0.94 3.08
CA PRO A 101 43.34 -1.76 3.10
C PRO A 101 44.44 -1.33 2.11
N GLN A 102 44.13 -0.48 1.13
CA GLN A 102 45.05 0.10 0.16
C GLN A 102 45.70 1.39 0.68
N GLY A 103 45.22 1.92 1.81
CA GLY A 103 45.73 3.14 2.44
C GLY A 103 45.05 4.42 1.97
N GLU A 104 44.05 4.31 1.10
CA GLU A 104 43.27 5.44 0.61
C GLU A 104 42.14 5.78 1.59
N TYR A 105 41.83 7.06 1.71
CA TYR A 105 40.71 7.46 2.56
C TYR A 105 39.38 7.01 1.95
N ARG A 106 38.53 6.41 2.79
CA ARG A 106 37.20 5.95 2.39
C ARG A 106 36.33 7.14 1.97
N TRP A 107 35.59 6.93 0.89
CA TRP A 107 34.58 7.86 0.37
C TRP A 107 33.59 8.22 1.46
N GLU A 108 33.35 9.52 1.67
CA GLU A 108 32.41 10.06 2.67
C GLU A 108 32.66 9.59 4.11
N GLY A 109 33.88 9.14 4.40
CA GLY A 109 34.29 8.75 5.74
C GLY A 109 34.42 9.95 6.66
N PHE A 110 34.13 9.77 7.94
CA PHE A 110 34.22 10.85 8.93
C PHE A 110 34.56 10.35 10.33
N THR A 111 34.99 11.29 11.17
CA THR A 111 35.27 11.02 12.57
C THR A 111 34.79 12.12 13.50
N LEU A 112 34.39 11.72 14.71
CA LEU A 112 34.22 12.61 15.85
C LEU A 112 35.23 12.21 16.93
N GLN A 113 36.11 13.14 17.29
CA GLN A 113 37.13 12.91 18.31
C GLN A 113 37.17 14.04 19.33
N VAL A 114 37.20 13.70 20.62
CA VAL A 114 37.47 14.66 21.69
C VAL A 114 38.95 14.56 22.07
N VAL A 115 39.68 15.67 21.91
CA VAL A 115 41.11 15.77 22.28
C VAL A 115 41.31 17.06 23.07
N ASP A 116 41.87 16.96 24.27
CA ASP A 116 42.12 18.09 25.18
C ASP A 116 40.89 19.00 25.37
N GLY A 117 39.69 18.40 25.46
CA GLY A 117 38.42 19.12 25.63
C GLY A 117 37.90 19.84 24.38
N THR A 118 38.57 19.68 23.23
CA THR A 118 38.10 20.15 21.92
C THR A 118 37.43 19.00 21.16
N LEU A 119 36.23 19.23 20.64
CA LEU A 119 35.59 18.29 19.72
C LEU A 119 36.04 18.59 18.29
N TYR A 120 36.58 17.60 17.61
CA TYR A 120 36.87 17.61 16.19
C TYR A 120 35.82 16.80 15.44
N VAL A 121 35.25 17.41 14.39
CA VAL A 121 34.37 16.76 13.42
C VAL A 121 35.05 16.88 12.06
N VAL A 122 35.57 15.76 11.57
CA VAL A 122 36.44 15.74 10.38
C VAL A 122 35.91 14.77 9.35
N GLY A 123 35.76 15.22 8.11
CA GLY A 123 35.47 14.38 6.96
C GLY A 123 36.69 14.13 6.08
N THR A 124 36.73 12.98 5.40
CA THR A 124 37.69 12.69 4.32
C THR A 124 37.39 13.46 3.05
N ASP A 125 36.13 13.87 2.88
CA ASP A 125 35.64 14.77 1.83
C ASP A 125 34.50 15.66 2.37
N ARG A 126 33.98 16.56 1.52
CA ARG A 126 32.93 17.52 1.91
C ARG A 126 31.70 16.84 2.50
N ARG A 127 31.28 15.68 1.99
CA ARG A 127 30.09 14.98 2.46
C ARG A 127 30.40 14.17 3.72
N GLY A 128 31.60 13.61 3.86
CA GLY A 128 32.08 13.08 5.15
C GLY A 128 31.95 14.12 6.26
N THR A 129 32.36 15.37 6.02
CA THR A 129 32.23 16.44 7.02
C THR A 129 30.77 16.74 7.35
N ILE A 130 29.90 16.82 6.33
CA ILE A 130 28.44 16.99 6.50
C ILE A 130 27.86 15.84 7.34
N TYR A 131 28.31 14.61 7.12
CA TYR A 131 27.85 13.46 7.86
C TYR A 131 28.33 13.48 9.32
N GLY A 132 29.58 13.81 9.59
CA GLY A 132 30.02 14.02 10.97
C GLY A 132 29.20 15.09 11.71
N ILE A 133 28.84 16.16 11.00
CA ILE A 133 27.98 17.23 11.51
C ILE A 133 26.57 16.72 11.83
N TYR A 134 25.92 16.00 10.92
CA TYR A 134 24.56 15.49 11.17
C TYR A 134 24.50 14.30 12.12
N ALA A 135 25.58 13.50 12.24
CA ALA A 135 25.73 12.51 13.30
C ALA A 135 25.73 13.18 14.68
N LEU A 136 26.44 14.31 14.83
CA LEU A 136 26.41 15.09 16.07
C LEU A 136 25.03 15.71 16.32
N SER A 137 24.40 16.31 15.30
CA SER A 137 23.04 16.87 15.39
C SER A 137 22.03 15.82 15.89
N ARG A 138 22.12 14.60 15.35
CA ARG A 138 21.28 13.49 15.78
C ARG A 138 21.57 13.06 17.22
N ALA A 139 22.85 12.96 17.59
CA ALA A 139 23.28 12.56 18.92
C ALA A 139 22.78 13.52 20.02
N ILE A 140 22.71 14.82 19.73
CA ILE A 140 22.16 15.83 20.66
C ILE A 140 20.62 15.86 20.68
N GLY A 141 19.94 15.01 19.93
CA GLY A 141 18.49 14.82 20.01
C GLY A 141 17.66 15.50 18.91
N ILE A 142 18.25 15.84 17.75
CA ILE A 142 17.49 16.26 16.56
C ILE A 142 17.20 15.05 15.66
N SER A 143 15.92 14.71 15.50
CA SER A 143 15.52 13.68 14.54
C SER A 143 15.79 14.15 13.09
N PRO A 144 16.26 13.26 12.18
CA PRO A 144 16.23 13.53 10.74
C PRO A 144 14.85 13.95 10.23
N LEU A 145 13.78 13.50 10.90
CA LEU A 145 12.39 13.80 10.59
C LEU A 145 11.85 15.05 11.30
N HIS A 146 12.71 15.91 11.87
CA HIS A 146 12.28 17.11 12.59
C HIS A 146 11.34 18.01 11.77
N TRP A 147 11.62 18.17 10.46
CA TRP A 147 10.77 18.95 9.57
C TRP A 147 9.69 18.09 8.92
N TRP A 148 10.07 16.99 8.23
CA TRP A 148 9.12 16.15 7.49
C TRP A 148 8.12 15.39 8.37
N GLY A 149 8.46 15.06 9.62
CA GLY A 149 7.60 14.36 10.56
C GLY A 149 7.07 15.22 11.70
N ASN A 150 7.35 16.53 11.70
CA ASN A 150 7.12 17.44 12.82
C ASN A 150 7.70 16.92 14.15
N VAL A 151 8.78 16.14 14.12
CA VAL A 151 9.34 15.52 15.33
C VAL A 151 9.99 16.58 16.22
N PRO A 152 9.51 16.80 17.46
CA PRO A 152 10.11 17.77 18.36
C PRO A 152 11.57 17.44 18.69
N ALA A 153 12.40 18.47 18.85
CA ALA A 153 13.76 18.34 19.35
C ALA A 153 13.79 17.97 20.84
N ARG A 154 14.67 17.07 21.24
CA ARG A 154 14.93 16.81 22.66
C ARG A 154 15.63 18.01 23.29
N ARG A 155 15.22 18.39 24.50
CA ARG A 155 15.82 19.51 25.23
C ARG A 155 16.95 19.01 26.11
N HIS A 156 18.10 19.67 26.04
CA HIS A 156 19.25 19.38 26.89
C HIS A 156 19.72 20.66 27.59
N GLU A 157 19.71 20.64 28.93
CA GLU A 157 20.31 21.72 29.73
C GLU A 157 21.84 21.71 29.67
N ARG A 158 22.42 20.54 29.41
CA ARG A 158 23.86 20.29 29.33
C ARG A 158 24.15 19.23 28.28
N ILE A 159 25.16 19.49 27.44
CA ILE A 159 25.67 18.56 26.42
C ILE A 159 27.11 18.22 26.80
N CYS A 160 27.36 16.96 27.16
CA CYS A 160 28.71 16.44 27.44
C CYS A 160 28.99 15.19 26.62
N LEU A 161 30.21 15.10 26.09
CA LEU A 161 30.72 13.93 25.38
C LEU A 161 31.83 13.26 26.20
N PRO A 162 32.07 11.93 26.06
CA PRO A 162 33.23 11.28 26.66
C PRO A 162 34.52 12.00 26.28
N SER A 163 35.42 12.19 27.25
CA SER A 163 36.69 12.89 27.02
C SER A 163 37.66 12.12 26.10
N ASP A 164 37.42 10.82 25.93
CA ASP A 164 38.15 9.88 25.07
C ASP A 164 37.31 9.44 23.85
N LEU A 165 36.23 10.16 23.53
CA LEU A 165 35.38 9.85 22.39
C LEU A 165 36.22 9.77 21.12
N ARG A 166 36.18 8.61 20.46
CA ARG A 166 36.72 8.39 19.11
C ARG A 166 35.76 7.53 18.33
N VAL A 167 35.09 8.12 17.35
CA VAL A 167 34.18 7.39 16.44
C VAL A 167 34.58 7.62 15.00
N PHE A 168 34.45 6.56 14.19
CA PHE A 168 34.78 6.51 12.78
C PHE A 168 33.64 5.80 12.07
N ASP A 169 33.17 6.34 10.94
CA ASP A 169 32.08 5.75 10.18
C ASP A 169 32.18 6.17 8.70
N TRP A 170 31.59 5.37 7.81
CA TRP A 170 31.55 5.58 6.37
C TRP A 170 30.43 4.72 5.74
N PRO A 171 29.90 5.11 4.57
CA PRO A 171 28.86 4.34 3.91
C PRO A 171 29.39 3.12 3.13
N SER A 172 28.58 2.06 3.08
CA SER A 172 28.81 0.90 2.20
C SER A 172 28.54 1.22 0.72
N VAL A 173 27.38 1.83 0.42
CA VAL A 173 26.96 2.17 -0.95
C VAL A 173 27.32 3.61 -1.30
N ARG A 174 27.98 3.80 -2.45
CA ARG A 174 28.55 5.09 -2.86
C ARG A 174 27.51 6.16 -3.16
N TYR A 175 26.50 5.85 -3.97
CA TYR A 175 25.38 6.76 -4.26
C TYR A 175 24.10 6.16 -3.70
N ARG A 176 23.43 6.87 -2.80
CA ARG A 176 22.28 6.35 -2.04
C ARG A 176 21.24 7.44 -1.83
N GLY A 177 20.00 7.16 -2.22
CA GLY A 177 19.02 8.22 -2.34
C GLY A 177 17.61 7.78 -2.69
N PHE A 178 16.80 8.77 -3.03
CA PHE A 178 15.39 8.59 -3.38
C PHE A 178 15.13 9.01 -4.82
N PHE A 179 14.05 8.47 -5.38
CA PHE A 179 13.36 9.01 -6.53
C PHE A 179 12.02 9.56 -6.05
N ILE A 180 11.82 10.87 -6.26
CA ILE A 180 10.50 11.50 -6.10
C ILE A 180 9.71 11.20 -7.36
N ASN A 181 8.70 10.36 -7.23
CA ASN A 181 7.80 9.95 -8.31
C ASN A 181 6.36 9.96 -7.84
N ASP A 182 5.39 9.79 -8.75
CA ASP A 182 3.96 9.78 -8.43
C ASP A 182 3.57 11.03 -7.60
N GLU A 183 4.21 12.16 -7.91
CA GLU A 183 4.43 13.27 -6.99
C GLU A 183 3.37 14.36 -7.06
N GLU A 184 2.20 14.07 -7.64
CA GLU A 184 1.16 15.08 -7.82
C GLU A 184 0.72 15.72 -6.50
N GLU A 185 0.69 14.95 -5.42
CA GLU A 185 0.39 15.44 -4.06
C GLU A 185 1.47 16.39 -3.54
N LEU A 186 2.75 16.11 -3.83
CA LEU A 186 3.86 16.97 -3.42
C LEU A 186 3.87 18.28 -4.20
N ASP A 187 3.52 18.26 -5.48
CA ASP A 187 3.38 19.47 -6.29
C ASP A 187 2.18 20.33 -5.84
N ASP A 188 1.03 19.72 -5.56
CA ASP A 188 -0.12 20.43 -5.01
C ASP A 188 0.21 21.08 -3.67
N TRP A 189 0.88 20.35 -2.77
CA TRP A 189 1.38 20.88 -1.52
C TRP A 189 2.38 22.03 -1.75
N ALA A 190 3.37 21.85 -2.62
CA ALA A 190 4.40 22.86 -2.87
C ALA A 190 3.82 24.15 -3.45
N ARG A 191 2.86 24.06 -4.37
CA ARG A 191 2.15 25.23 -4.92
C ARG A 191 1.34 25.97 -3.88
N LEU A 192 0.80 25.27 -2.87
CA LEU A 192 0.03 25.87 -1.80
C LEU A 192 0.91 26.54 -0.73
N HIS A 193 2.08 25.95 -0.44
CA HIS A 193 2.89 26.32 0.73
C HIS A 193 4.22 27.03 0.39
N THR A 194 4.61 27.10 -0.88
CA THR A 194 5.88 27.72 -1.30
C THR A 194 5.66 28.78 -2.39
N PRO A 195 6.57 29.78 -2.52
CA PRO A 195 6.43 30.85 -3.50
C PRO A 195 6.84 30.43 -4.92
N ASP A 196 7.37 29.22 -5.11
CA ASP A 196 8.02 28.83 -6.36
C ASP A 196 7.05 28.41 -7.47
N GLY A 197 5.79 28.11 -7.13
CA GLY A 197 4.79 27.68 -8.11
C GLY A 197 5.12 26.36 -8.82
N THR A 198 6.11 25.61 -8.31
CA THR A 198 6.50 24.24 -8.68
C THR A 198 7.03 23.58 -7.41
N ILE A 199 7.54 22.35 -7.49
CA ILE A 199 8.14 21.68 -6.33
C ILE A 199 9.33 22.46 -5.75
N GLY A 200 10.19 23.09 -6.55
CA GLY A 200 11.45 23.67 -6.04
C GLY A 200 11.71 25.10 -6.49
N PRO A 201 12.74 25.77 -5.93
CA PRO A 201 13.77 25.24 -5.04
C PRO A 201 13.40 25.07 -3.55
N THR A 202 12.38 25.73 -3.01
CA THR A 202 12.11 25.76 -1.56
C THR A 202 11.86 24.37 -0.98
N THR A 203 11.06 23.53 -1.63
CA THR A 203 10.82 22.16 -1.15
C THR A 203 12.07 21.29 -1.33
N TYR A 204 12.81 21.46 -2.43
CA TYR A 204 14.06 20.70 -2.64
C TYR A 204 15.10 20.96 -1.56
N GLU A 205 15.17 22.16 -0.98
CA GLU A 205 16.01 22.42 0.20
C GLU A 205 15.68 21.47 1.36
N LYS A 206 14.38 21.24 1.61
CA LYS A 206 13.90 20.33 2.66
C LYS A 206 14.11 18.86 2.30
N VAL A 207 14.03 18.51 1.02
CA VAL A 207 14.37 17.16 0.53
C VAL A 207 15.86 16.88 0.71
N PHE A 208 16.72 17.83 0.34
CA PHE A 208 18.18 17.68 0.47
C PHE A 208 18.61 17.58 1.93
N ASP A 209 18.03 18.40 2.82
CA ASP A 209 18.26 18.28 4.26
C ASP A 209 17.84 16.90 4.81
N LEU A 210 16.68 16.38 4.41
CA LEU A 210 16.22 15.03 4.79
C LEU A 210 17.20 13.95 4.33
N ILE A 211 17.56 13.94 3.04
CA ILE A 211 18.47 12.96 2.45
C ILE A 211 19.80 12.95 3.19
N LEU A 212 20.42 14.13 3.38
CA LEU A 212 21.72 14.23 4.06
C LEU A 212 21.64 13.82 5.54
N ARG A 213 20.58 14.18 6.27
CA ARG A 213 20.39 13.80 7.67
C ARG A 213 20.12 12.31 7.87
N LEU A 214 19.50 11.65 6.89
CA LEU A 214 19.34 10.20 6.84
C LEU A 214 20.61 9.49 6.34
N GLY A 215 21.66 10.25 6.03
CA GLY A 215 22.93 9.72 5.56
C GLY A 215 22.98 9.50 4.06
N GLY A 216 21.96 9.82 3.26
CA GLY A 216 21.97 9.73 1.79
C GLY A 216 22.73 10.87 1.10
N ASN A 217 22.96 10.76 -0.21
CA ASN A 217 23.63 11.79 -1.05
C ASN A 217 23.03 11.97 -2.45
N TYR A 218 21.99 11.23 -2.81
CA TYR A 218 21.55 11.11 -4.20
C TYR A 218 20.04 11.39 -4.35
N LEU A 219 19.64 12.02 -5.46
CA LEU A 219 18.22 12.27 -5.78
C LEU A 219 17.96 12.10 -7.27
N TRP A 220 16.91 11.35 -7.61
CA TRP A 220 16.17 11.53 -8.85
C TRP A 220 14.99 12.47 -8.58
N PRO A 221 14.93 13.65 -9.21
CA PRO A 221 13.91 14.63 -8.94
C PRO A 221 12.57 14.28 -9.60
N ALA A 222 11.52 14.96 -9.16
CA ALA A 222 10.19 14.92 -9.77
C ALA A 222 10.22 15.20 -11.28
N MET A 223 9.41 14.46 -12.04
CA MET A 223 9.41 14.48 -13.51
C MET A 223 8.02 14.37 -14.16
N HIS A 224 6.97 14.00 -13.42
CA HIS A 224 5.61 13.85 -13.94
C HIS A 224 4.83 15.17 -13.99
N VAL A 225 5.13 16.13 -13.11
CA VAL A 225 4.37 17.40 -12.97
C VAL A 225 5.17 18.65 -13.32
N ASN A 226 6.50 18.60 -13.19
CA ASN A 226 7.43 19.69 -13.47
C ASN A 226 8.72 19.12 -14.09
N ALA A 227 9.65 19.99 -14.51
CA ALA A 227 11.03 19.62 -14.84
C ALA A 227 12.02 20.28 -13.88
N PHE A 228 12.88 19.49 -13.22
CA PHE A 228 13.88 20.00 -12.26
C PHE A 228 14.76 21.09 -12.85
N ASN A 229 15.20 20.87 -14.09
CA ASN A 229 16.11 21.76 -14.81
C ASN A 229 15.45 22.98 -15.45
N ALA A 230 14.11 23.07 -15.44
CA ALA A 230 13.40 24.27 -15.90
C ALA A 230 13.70 25.49 -15.01
N ASP A 231 13.99 25.27 -13.73
CA ASP A 231 14.53 26.30 -12.84
C ASP A 231 16.01 26.01 -12.48
N PRO A 232 16.97 26.80 -13.02
CA PRO A 232 18.39 26.59 -12.78
C PRO A 232 18.82 26.84 -11.32
N ARG A 233 17.94 27.38 -10.46
CA ARG A 233 18.17 27.47 -9.00
C ARG A 233 18.24 26.08 -8.36
N ASN A 234 17.51 25.09 -8.89
CA ASN A 234 17.45 23.74 -8.33
C ASN A 234 18.83 23.04 -8.38
N GLY A 235 19.48 23.02 -9.54
CA GLY A 235 20.82 22.43 -9.68
C GLY A 235 21.90 23.16 -8.87
N ARG A 236 21.83 24.50 -8.80
CA ARG A 236 22.72 25.29 -7.91
C ARG A 236 22.54 24.93 -6.44
N LEU A 237 21.28 24.77 -6.00
CA LEU A 237 20.97 24.40 -4.63
C LEU A 237 21.53 23.01 -4.30
N ALA A 238 21.29 22.02 -5.16
CA ALA A 238 21.80 20.66 -4.99
C ALA A 238 23.33 20.64 -4.84
N GLN A 239 24.05 21.33 -5.74
CA GLN A 239 25.50 21.47 -5.67
C GLN A 239 25.96 22.17 -4.38
N SER A 240 25.25 23.23 -3.97
CA SER A 240 25.60 24.02 -2.79
C SER A 240 25.37 23.28 -1.47
N MET A 241 24.43 22.32 -1.43
CA MET A 241 24.14 21.48 -0.27
C MET A 241 24.88 20.13 -0.32
N GLY A 242 25.48 19.77 -1.46
CA GLY A 242 26.28 18.56 -1.61
C GLY A 242 25.50 17.32 -2.06
N VAL A 243 24.29 17.47 -2.63
CA VAL A 243 23.49 16.36 -3.15
C VAL A 243 23.77 16.14 -4.63
N VAL A 244 23.97 14.87 -5.01
CA VAL A 244 24.22 14.43 -6.39
C VAL A 244 22.88 14.20 -7.09
N ILE A 245 22.72 14.76 -8.29
CA ILE A 245 21.48 14.63 -9.07
C ILE A 245 21.63 13.57 -10.16
N GLY A 246 20.64 12.67 -10.25
CA GLY A 246 20.48 11.74 -11.35
C GLY A 246 19.12 11.92 -12.05
N SER A 247 18.80 10.99 -12.94
CA SER A 247 17.54 11.00 -13.68
C SER A 247 17.05 9.59 -13.98
N SER A 248 15.74 9.46 -14.17
CA SER A 248 15.05 8.19 -14.42
C SER A 248 15.45 7.55 -15.76
N HIS A 249 15.01 6.32 -15.98
CA HIS A 249 15.30 5.51 -17.18
C HIS A 249 14.75 6.07 -18.51
N CYS A 250 13.90 7.10 -18.50
CA CYS A 250 13.45 7.78 -19.71
C CYS A 250 14.00 9.20 -19.85
N ASP A 251 14.79 9.67 -18.87
CA ASP A 251 15.30 11.04 -18.80
C ASP A 251 16.80 11.09 -19.15
N MET A 252 17.10 11.02 -20.44
CA MET A 252 18.47 10.87 -20.93
C MET A 252 19.28 12.15 -20.70
N LEU A 253 20.49 12.00 -20.17
CA LEU A 253 21.42 13.11 -19.89
C LEU A 253 20.76 14.24 -19.07
N LEU A 254 19.99 13.89 -18.03
CA LEU A 254 19.28 14.80 -17.11
C LEU A 254 18.18 15.66 -17.76
N ARG A 255 17.62 15.24 -18.89
CA ARG A 255 16.44 15.88 -19.49
C ARG A 255 15.17 15.21 -18.99
N SER A 256 14.33 15.95 -18.26
CA SER A 256 12.97 15.51 -17.93
C SER A 256 12.08 15.63 -19.17
N ASN A 257 12.10 14.60 -20.01
CA ASN A 257 11.56 14.67 -21.37
C ASN A 257 10.09 15.10 -21.41
N GLN A 258 9.28 14.62 -20.48
CA GLN A 258 7.85 14.92 -20.39
C GLN A 258 7.52 16.41 -20.40
N HIS A 259 8.33 17.24 -19.74
CA HIS A 259 8.08 18.67 -19.60
C HIS A 259 9.11 19.55 -20.29
N GLU A 260 10.19 18.96 -20.82
CA GLU A 260 11.23 19.71 -21.53
C GLU A 260 11.16 19.55 -23.06
N TRP A 261 10.70 18.41 -23.58
CA TRP A 261 10.79 18.11 -25.02
C TRP A 261 9.90 19.01 -25.87
N ASP A 262 8.59 19.02 -25.64
CA ASP A 262 7.64 19.78 -26.47
C ASP A 262 7.89 21.29 -26.43
N PRO A 263 8.11 21.93 -25.25
CA PRO A 263 8.49 23.34 -25.20
C PRO A 263 9.80 23.63 -25.93
N TRP A 264 10.77 22.71 -25.84
CA TRP A 264 12.04 22.85 -26.54
C TRP A 264 11.85 22.76 -28.05
N VAL A 265 11.13 21.77 -28.58
CA VAL A 265 10.86 21.64 -30.03
C VAL A 265 10.13 22.86 -30.55
N ALA A 266 9.13 23.36 -29.83
CA ALA A 266 8.42 24.59 -30.18
C ALA A 266 9.38 25.79 -30.30
N SER A 267 10.37 25.88 -29.41
CA SER A 267 11.39 26.94 -29.45
C SER A 267 12.37 26.83 -30.64
N GLN A 268 12.49 25.66 -31.28
CA GLN A 268 13.37 25.47 -32.43
C GLN A 268 12.74 25.95 -33.75
N GLY A 269 11.43 26.21 -33.78
CA GLY A 269 10.73 26.67 -34.98
C GLY A 269 10.66 25.64 -36.12
N ARG A 270 10.88 24.36 -35.83
CA ARG A 270 10.77 23.24 -36.78
C ARG A 270 10.27 21.99 -36.08
N HIS A 271 9.58 21.13 -36.82
CA HIS A 271 9.20 19.81 -36.34
C HIS A 271 10.44 18.92 -36.12
N VAL A 272 10.45 18.19 -35.01
CA VAL A 272 11.46 17.18 -34.66
C VAL A 272 10.70 16.02 -34.01
N ASP A 273 10.88 14.82 -34.54
CA ASP A 273 10.36 13.60 -33.94
C ASP A 273 11.33 13.13 -32.86
N TYR A 274 10.84 12.71 -31.68
CA TYR A 274 11.66 12.05 -30.66
C TYR A 274 11.96 10.59 -31.06
N ASP A 275 12.64 10.44 -32.19
CA ASP A 275 12.98 9.16 -32.81
C ASP A 275 14.40 9.25 -33.40
N TYR A 276 15.33 8.52 -32.79
CA TYR A 276 16.73 8.53 -33.20
C TYR A 276 17.01 7.63 -34.41
N SER A 277 16.07 6.77 -34.80
CA SER A 277 16.16 5.95 -36.01
C SER A 277 16.14 6.81 -37.28
N LEU A 278 15.54 8.00 -37.20
CA LEU A 278 15.49 8.99 -38.27
C LEU A 278 16.85 9.73 -38.42
N PRO A 279 17.59 9.54 -39.53
CA PRO A 279 18.94 10.07 -39.68
C PRO A 279 18.97 11.59 -40.00
N GLY A 280 20.18 12.14 -40.12
CA GLY A 280 20.42 13.52 -40.55
C GLY A 280 19.87 14.56 -39.58
N GLY A 281 19.19 15.57 -40.11
CA GLY A 281 18.77 16.74 -39.34
C GLY A 281 17.78 16.46 -38.20
N ASN A 282 17.15 15.28 -38.09
CA ASN A 282 16.36 14.91 -36.91
C ASN A 282 17.28 14.50 -35.75
N ARG A 283 18.21 13.58 -36.04
CA ARG A 283 19.23 13.11 -35.09
C ARG A 283 20.09 14.25 -34.55
N ASP A 284 20.48 15.20 -35.41
CA ASP A 284 21.27 16.37 -35.00
C ASP A 284 20.52 17.23 -33.98
N MET A 285 19.20 17.35 -34.10
CA MET A 285 18.38 18.11 -33.14
C MET A 285 18.27 17.37 -31.80
N ILE A 286 18.11 16.05 -31.80
CA ILE A 286 18.12 15.26 -30.55
C ILE A 286 19.49 15.39 -29.85
N ARG A 287 20.60 15.31 -30.60
CA ARG A 287 21.94 15.57 -30.05
C ARG A 287 22.04 16.96 -29.44
N ARG A 288 21.56 18.00 -30.15
CA ARG A 288 21.54 19.38 -29.63
C ARG A 288 20.74 19.51 -28.34
N TYR A 289 19.57 18.87 -28.27
CA TYR A 289 18.73 18.86 -27.08
C TYR A 289 19.47 18.28 -25.87
N TRP A 290 20.17 17.16 -26.05
CA TRP A 290 21.01 16.55 -25.02
C TRP A 290 22.23 17.39 -24.64
N SER A 291 22.99 17.89 -25.63
CA SER A 291 24.15 18.77 -25.42
C SER A 291 23.85 19.96 -24.50
N GLN A 292 22.70 20.60 -24.70
CA GLN A 292 22.29 21.74 -23.88
C GLN A 292 22.02 21.37 -22.41
N SER A 293 21.58 20.13 -22.13
CA SER A 293 21.46 19.64 -20.75
C SER A 293 22.82 19.45 -20.10
N VAL A 294 23.76 18.89 -20.89
CA VAL A 294 25.15 18.69 -20.45
C VAL A 294 25.80 20.03 -20.14
N ASP A 295 25.63 21.03 -21.00
CA ASP A 295 26.13 22.40 -20.78
C ASP A 295 25.55 23.06 -19.53
N MET A 296 24.26 22.84 -19.25
CA MET A 296 23.59 23.41 -18.08
C MET A 296 24.09 22.80 -16.76
N ASN A 297 24.46 21.53 -16.77
CA ASN A 297 24.83 20.75 -15.58
C ASN A 297 26.34 20.47 -15.47
N ARG A 298 27.17 20.94 -16.41
CA ARG A 298 28.62 20.64 -16.50
C ARG A 298 29.45 20.92 -15.25
N ASN A 299 28.99 21.83 -14.40
CA ASN A 299 29.69 22.27 -13.18
C ASN A 299 29.09 21.68 -11.89
N TYR A 300 28.12 20.78 -12.00
CA TYR A 300 27.45 20.15 -10.87
C TYR A 300 27.84 18.69 -10.75
N GLU A 301 27.76 18.16 -9.54
CA GLU A 301 27.93 16.73 -9.30
C GLU A 301 26.66 15.98 -9.69
N VAL A 302 26.74 15.22 -10.79
CA VAL A 302 25.60 14.53 -11.39
C VAL A 302 26.00 13.16 -11.92
N THR A 303 25.01 12.30 -12.16
CA THR A 303 25.16 11.06 -12.92
C THR A 303 24.44 11.19 -14.27
N TRP A 304 25.07 10.73 -15.35
CA TRP A 304 24.53 10.83 -16.70
C TRP A 304 23.82 9.55 -17.12
N THR A 305 22.50 9.57 -17.18
CA THR A 305 21.71 8.45 -17.70
C THR A 305 21.85 8.34 -19.22
N LEU A 306 22.23 7.16 -19.70
CA LEU A 306 22.47 6.83 -21.10
C LEU A 306 21.41 5.89 -21.67
N GLY A 307 21.35 5.80 -22.99
CA GLY A 307 20.36 5.03 -23.74
C GLY A 307 19.26 5.91 -24.32
N MET A 308 18.10 5.34 -24.63
CA MET A 308 16.92 6.11 -25.01
C MET A 308 15.67 5.25 -24.83
N ARG A 309 14.60 5.86 -24.34
CA ARG A 309 13.22 5.35 -24.32
C ARG A 309 12.29 6.43 -24.88
N GLY A 310 10.98 6.23 -24.84
CA GLY A 310 10.01 7.26 -25.20
C GLY A 310 9.96 8.43 -24.20
N ILE A 311 9.18 9.46 -24.51
CA ILE A 311 9.13 10.74 -23.78
C ILE A 311 8.66 10.57 -22.31
N HIS A 312 7.71 9.66 -22.04
CA HIS A 312 7.05 9.50 -20.72
C HIS A 312 6.81 8.03 -20.37
N ASP A 313 7.89 7.33 -19.98
CA ASP A 313 7.93 5.89 -19.69
C ASP A 313 7.39 4.95 -20.81
N THR A 314 7.22 5.47 -22.03
CA THR A 314 6.85 4.69 -23.21
C THR A 314 8.06 4.00 -23.83
N GLY A 315 7.82 2.95 -24.62
CA GLY A 315 8.88 2.22 -25.31
C GLY A 315 9.64 3.08 -26.32
N LEU A 316 10.87 2.66 -26.66
CA LEU A 316 11.68 3.30 -27.70
C LEU A 316 10.94 3.31 -29.06
N THR A 317 10.63 4.49 -29.58
CA THR A 317 10.08 4.67 -30.93
C THR A 317 11.16 4.48 -31.99
N THR A 318 10.91 3.61 -32.98
CA THR A 318 11.89 3.27 -34.03
C THR A 318 11.26 3.22 -35.42
N ARG A 319 10.61 4.29 -35.87
CA ARG A 319 9.79 4.32 -37.09
C ARG A 319 10.53 3.79 -38.32
N ALA A 320 11.79 4.20 -38.53
CA ALA A 320 12.57 3.75 -39.68
C ALA A 320 12.90 2.24 -39.65
N ILE A 321 12.91 1.61 -38.48
CA ILE A 321 13.10 0.17 -38.30
C ILE A 321 11.76 -0.57 -38.39
N ASP A 322 10.73 0.00 -37.77
CA ASP A 322 9.39 -0.59 -37.71
C ASP A 322 8.77 -0.69 -39.11
N GLU A 323 8.89 0.38 -39.90
CA GLU A 323 8.35 0.50 -41.24
C GLU A 323 9.23 -0.13 -42.35
N ASP A 324 10.43 -0.64 -42.04
CA ASP A 324 11.28 -1.28 -43.04
C ASP A 324 10.70 -2.65 -43.44
N PRO A 325 10.23 -2.83 -44.69
CA PRO A 325 9.66 -4.10 -45.13
C PRO A 325 10.71 -5.19 -45.32
N ASN A 326 12.01 -4.85 -45.33
CA ASN A 326 13.11 -5.80 -45.52
C ASN A 326 13.57 -6.43 -44.21
N LEU A 327 13.11 -5.93 -43.06
CA LEU A 327 13.43 -6.50 -41.76
C LEU A 327 12.34 -7.48 -41.32
N ASP A 328 12.74 -8.66 -40.90
CA ASP A 328 11.90 -9.58 -40.13
C ASP A 328 11.98 -9.23 -38.63
N GLN A 329 11.43 -10.06 -37.76
CA GLN A 329 11.43 -9.77 -36.31
C GLN A 329 12.84 -9.76 -35.72
N GLU A 330 13.70 -10.69 -36.14
CA GLU A 330 15.09 -10.79 -35.68
C GLU A 330 15.94 -9.64 -36.23
N GLY A 331 15.75 -9.29 -37.50
CA GLY A 331 16.37 -8.14 -38.15
C GLY A 331 15.99 -6.83 -37.46
N ARG A 332 14.71 -6.66 -37.06
CA ARG A 332 14.28 -5.50 -36.27
C ARG A 332 14.93 -5.50 -34.88
N LEU A 333 15.03 -6.66 -34.21
CA LEU A 333 15.71 -6.75 -32.91
C LEU A 333 17.18 -6.32 -33.04
N ARG A 334 17.92 -6.84 -34.02
CA ARG A 334 19.31 -6.44 -34.27
C ARG A 334 19.46 -4.97 -34.62
N ALA A 335 18.61 -4.44 -35.49
CA ALA A 335 18.62 -3.03 -35.84
C ALA A 335 18.38 -2.13 -34.60
N ARG A 336 17.52 -2.55 -33.66
CA ARG A 336 17.30 -1.81 -32.40
C ARG A 336 18.50 -1.90 -31.45
N VAL A 337 19.17 -3.04 -31.37
CA VAL A 337 20.43 -3.19 -30.60
C VAL A 337 21.50 -2.26 -31.15
N ASP A 338 21.72 -2.27 -32.47
CA ASP A 338 22.70 -1.40 -33.14
C ASP A 338 22.37 0.09 -32.97
N LEU A 339 21.08 0.44 -33.06
CA LEU A 339 20.61 1.81 -32.84
C LEU A 339 20.91 2.26 -31.40
N LEU A 340 20.58 1.43 -30.41
CA LEU A 340 20.83 1.76 -29.00
C LEU A 340 22.33 1.88 -28.70
N GLY A 341 23.17 1.00 -29.27
CA GLY A 341 24.63 1.11 -29.18
C GLY A 341 25.14 2.43 -29.76
N ARG A 342 24.62 2.85 -30.93
CA ARG A 342 24.95 4.15 -31.53
C ARG A 342 24.51 5.32 -30.65
N ILE A 343 23.31 5.27 -30.08
CA ILE A 343 22.80 6.31 -29.17
C ILE A 343 23.76 6.49 -28.00
N ILE A 344 24.17 5.39 -27.35
CA ILE A 344 25.11 5.42 -26.21
C ILE A 344 26.45 6.01 -26.64
N HIS A 345 26.97 5.63 -27.81
CA HIS A 345 28.20 6.20 -28.37
C HIS A 345 28.07 7.72 -28.58
N ASP A 346 27.02 8.17 -29.27
CA ASP A 346 26.79 9.60 -29.55
C ASP A 346 26.58 10.42 -28.26
N GLN A 347 25.95 9.85 -27.24
CA GLN A 347 25.83 10.48 -25.91
C GLN A 347 27.17 10.62 -25.20
N ARG A 348 28.05 9.61 -25.29
CA ARG A 348 29.41 9.70 -24.75
C ARG A 348 30.26 10.72 -25.49
N ASP A 349 30.04 10.88 -26.79
CA ASP A 349 30.68 11.93 -27.59
C ASP A 349 30.27 13.32 -27.09
N ILE A 350 28.97 13.53 -26.82
CA ILE A 350 28.46 14.76 -26.21
C ILE A 350 29.13 15.02 -24.85
N LEU A 351 29.19 14.01 -23.96
CA LEU A 351 29.85 14.17 -22.65
C LEU A 351 31.31 14.58 -22.79
N ARG A 352 32.05 13.95 -23.71
CA ARG A 352 33.46 14.27 -23.99
C ARG A 352 33.63 15.70 -24.49
N GLU A 353 32.81 16.11 -25.46
CA GLU A 353 32.88 17.43 -26.10
C GLU A 353 32.54 18.57 -25.13
N HIS A 354 31.49 18.39 -24.32
CA HIS A 354 30.95 19.47 -23.48
C HIS A 354 31.57 19.54 -22.09
N LEU A 355 32.02 18.40 -21.52
CA LEU A 355 32.67 18.39 -20.21
C LEU A 355 34.19 18.58 -20.29
N GLY A 356 34.79 18.35 -21.47
CA GLY A 356 36.25 18.39 -21.64
C GLY A 356 36.97 17.31 -20.84
N ARG A 357 36.28 16.22 -20.50
CA ARG A 357 36.76 15.09 -19.71
C ARG A 357 36.55 13.79 -20.47
N SER A 358 37.35 12.79 -20.14
CA SER A 358 37.13 11.44 -20.66
C SER A 358 35.78 10.91 -20.13
N PRO A 359 34.92 10.32 -20.98
CA PRO A 359 33.67 9.73 -20.52
C PRO A 359 33.88 8.70 -19.39
N GLN A 360 34.99 7.96 -19.41
CA GLN A 360 35.35 6.99 -18.39
C GLN A 360 35.52 7.59 -16.97
N GLU A 361 35.72 8.90 -16.87
CA GLU A 361 35.90 9.62 -15.61
C GLU A 361 34.60 10.23 -15.07
N VAL A 362 33.50 10.16 -15.84
CA VAL A 362 32.20 10.73 -15.46
C VAL A 362 31.20 9.62 -15.11
N PRO A 363 30.46 9.73 -13.99
CA PRO A 363 29.47 8.72 -13.61
C PRO A 363 28.36 8.61 -14.67
N GLN A 364 28.17 7.42 -15.22
CA GLN A 364 27.16 7.12 -16.23
C GLN A 364 26.30 5.93 -15.79
N LEU A 365 25.01 6.00 -16.07
CA LEU A 365 24.04 4.96 -15.73
C LEU A 365 23.38 4.40 -16.99
N PHE A 366 23.16 3.10 -17.01
CA PHE A 366 22.32 2.43 -17.99
C PHE A 366 21.29 1.57 -17.24
N ILE A 367 20.01 1.77 -17.56
CA ILE A 367 18.90 1.08 -16.89
C ILE A 367 18.19 0.18 -17.91
N PRO A 368 18.51 -1.13 -17.97
CA PRO A 368 17.81 -2.08 -18.82
C PRO A 368 16.41 -2.38 -18.27
N TYR A 369 15.49 -1.44 -18.44
CA TYR A 369 14.12 -1.52 -17.91
C TYR A 369 13.11 -1.85 -19.01
N LYS A 370 12.11 -2.67 -18.67
CA LYS A 370 11.02 -3.10 -19.56
C LYS A 370 11.55 -3.61 -20.92
N GLU A 371 11.29 -2.90 -22.01
CA GLU A 371 11.64 -3.30 -23.37
C GLU A 371 13.14 -3.22 -23.68
N VAL A 372 13.92 -2.51 -22.85
CA VAL A 372 15.38 -2.37 -23.02
C VAL A 372 16.13 -3.61 -22.53
N LEU A 373 15.60 -4.34 -21.55
CA LEU A 373 16.24 -5.55 -21.02
C LEU A 373 16.46 -6.62 -22.10
N PRO A 374 15.47 -6.96 -22.95
CA PRO A 374 15.69 -7.83 -24.10
C PRO A 374 16.75 -7.33 -25.07
N LEU A 375 16.90 -6.01 -25.28
CA LEU A 375 17.94 -5.46 -26.17
C LEU A 375 19.34 -5.67 -25.58
N TYR A 376 19.47 -5.48 -24.26
CA TYR A 376 20.72 -5.76 -23.56
C TYR A 376 21.07 -7.25 -23.61
N ASP A 377 20.11 -8.14 -23.32
CA ASP A 377 20.30 -9.59 -23.40
C ASP A 377 20.61 -10.10 -24.80
N ALA A 378 20.18 -9.36 -25.82
CA ALA A 378 20.49 -9.67 -27.20
C ALA A 378 21.97 -9.35 -27.56
N GLY A 379 22.75 -8.73 -26.68
CA GLY A 379 24.19 -8.48 -26.87
C GLY A 379 24.52 -7.02 -27.21
N LEU A 380 23.81 -6.07 -26.60
CA LEU A 380 24.18 -4.65 -26.64
C LEU A 380 25.60 -4.46 -26.10
N ASP A 381 26.49 -3.88 -26.90
CA ASP A 381 27.84 -3.53 -26.48
C ASP A 381 27.82 -2.29 -25.56
N LEU A 382 27.84 -2.54 -24.25
CA LEU A 382 27.83 -1.50 -23.23
C LEU A 382 29.26 -1.25 -22.69
N PRO A 383 29.80 -0.02 -22.74
CA PRO A 383 31.14 0.30 -22.23
C PRO A 383 31.33 -0.06 -20.75
N GLU A 384 32.45 -0.70 -20.41
CA GLU A 384 32.76 -1.28 -19.09
C GLU A 384 32.59 -0.32 -17.89
N ASP A 385 32.83 0.97 -18.09
CA ASP A 385 32.75 2.01 -17.06
C ASP A 385 31.31 2.47 -16.74
N VAL A 386 30.31 2.05 -17.52
CA VAL A 386 28.90 2.40 -17.29
C VAL A 386 28.30 1.51 -16.21
N THR A 387 27.70 2.11 -15.18
CA THR A 387 26.98 1.40 -14.13
C THR A 387 25.66 0.85 -14.67
N ILE A 388 25.42 -0.45 -14.48
CA ILE A 388 24.13 -1.08 -14.82
C ILE A 388 23.19 -0.98 -13.62
N MET A 389 22.00 -0.40 -13.80
CA MET A 389 20.97 -0.31 -12.77
C MET A 389 19.96 -1.44 -12.93
N TRP A 390 19.95 -2.39 -12.00
CA TRP A 390 18.95 -3.47 -11.94
C TRP A 390 17.68 -2.99 -11.26
N VAL A 391 16.52 -3.46 -11.71
CA VAL A 391 15.23 -3.01 -11.20
C VAL A 391 14.50 -4.18 -10.55
N ASN A 392 13.81 -3.92 -9.43
CA ASN A 392 12.84 -4.86 -8.92
C ASN A 392 11.60 -4.92 -9.86
N ASP A 393 10.63 -5.75 -9.54
CA ASP A 393 9.36 -5.85 -10.28
C ASP A 393 8.36 -4.75 -9.91
N ASN A 394 8.83 -3.67 -9.29
CA ASN A 394 8.03 -2.60 -8.69
C ASN A 394 7.29 -2.96 -7.39
N TYR A 395 7.30 -4.22 -6.92
CA TYR A 395 6.65 -4.65 -5.65
C TYR A 395 7.65 -5.16 -4.60
N GLY A 396 8.94 -5.00 -4.86
CA GLY A 396 10.01 -5.35 -3.94
C GLY A 396 10.87 -6.53 -4.37
N TYR A 397 10.46 -7.33 -5.35
CA TYR A 397 11.21 -8.52 -5.75
C TYR A 397 12.20 -8.21 -6.87
N MET A 398 13.49 -8.51 -6.65
CA MET A 398 14.50 -8.34 -7.68
C MET A 398 14.24 -9.30 -8.83
N ARG A 399 14.11 -8.75 -10.04
CA ARG A 399 13.87 -9.54 -11.27
C ARG A 399 15.09 -10.33 -11.71
N ARG A 400 16.27 -9.70 -11.56
CA ARG A 400 17.55 -10.21 -12.01
C ARG A 400 18.70 -9.68 -11.15
N PHE A 401 19.72 -10.51 -11.00
CA PHE A 401 21.02 -10.13 -10.45
C PHE A 401 22.11 -10.25 -11.54
N PRO A 402 23.20 -9.47 -11.44
CA PRO A 402 24.29 -9.53 -12.41
C PRO A 402 24.97 -10.91 -12.37
N ASN A 403 25.32 -11.43 -13.55
CA ASN A 403 26.18 -12.60 -13.68
C ASN A 403 27.65 -12.27 -13.34
N GLN A 404 28.56 -13.24 -13.44
CA GLN A 404 29.98 -13.04 -13.08
C GLN A 404 30.67 -11.96 -13.92
N ASP A 405 30.41 -11.90 -15.23
CA ASP A 405 30.99 -10.90 -16.12
C ASP A 405 30.45 -9.49 -15.79
N GLU A 406 29.15 -9.39 -15.51
CA GLU A 406 28.47 -8.15 -15.11
C GLU A 406 28.95 -7.64 -13.74
N GLN A 407 29.31 -8.53 -12.83
CA GLN A 407 29.91 -8.18 -11.54
C GLN A 407 31.35 -7.66 -11.67
N ALA A 408 32.10 -8.11 -12.68
CA ALA A 408 33.49 -7.72 -12.90
C ALA A 408 33.66 -6.34 -13.57
N ARG A 409 32.58 -5.75 -14.09
CA ARG A 409 32.59 -4.46 -14.79
C ARG A 409 33.10 -3.34 -13.89
N SER A 410 33.94 -2.45 -14.43
CA SER A 410 34.52 -1.34 -13.67
C SER A 410 33.50 -0.28 -13.27
N GLY A 411 32.42 -0.12 -14.03
CA GLY A 411 31.28 0.73 -13.70
C GLY A 411 30.42 0.17 -12.56
N GLY A 412 30.57 -1.12 -12.24
CA GLY A 412 29.79 -1.81 -11.22
C GLY A 412 28.29 -1.84 -11.50
N ASN A 413 27.52 -2.15 -10.47
CA ASN A 413 26.06 -2.34 -10.56
C ASN A 413 25.33 -1.51 -9.50
N GLY A 414 24.14 -1.05 -9.83
CA GLY A 414 23.20 -0.37 -8.93
C GLY A 414 21.80 -0.98 -8.94
N VAL A 415 20.94 -0.52 -8.04
CA VAL A 415 19.54 -0.95 -7.92
C VAL A 415 18.60 0.26 -7.95
N TYR A 416 17.50 0.10 -8.69
CA TYR A 416 16.29 0.90 -8.59
C TYR A 416 15.20 0.08 -7.90
N TYR A 417 14.84 0.47 -6.69
CA TYR A 417 13.86 -0.19 -5.82
C TYR A 417 12.57 0.64 -5.74
N HIS A 418 11.49 0.04 -5.22
CA HIS A 418 10.19 0.70 -5.08
C HIS A 418 9.57 0.50 -3.70
N SER A 419 9.24 1.62 -3.06
CA SER A 419 8.37 1.73 -1.89
C SER A 419 7.03 2.43 -2.23
N SER A 420 6.90 3.00 -3.44
CA SER A 420 5.68 3.50 -4.07
C SER A 420 5.66 3.08 -5.53
N TYR A 421 4.47 2.86 -6.10
CA TYR A 421 4.34 2.59 -7.52
C TYR A 421 2.99 3.03 -8.10
N TRP A 422 3.06 3.91 -9.11
CA TRP A 422 1.97 4.15 -10.04
C TRP A 422 1.90 3.06 -11.10
N ALA A 423 0.73 2.44 -11.20
CA ALA A 423 0.41 1.41 -12.18
C ALA A 423 -1.03 1.58 -12.66
N PRO A 424 -1.47 0.83 -13.70
CA PRO A 424 -2.89 0.67 -13.97
C PRO A 424 -3.68 0.25 -12.70
N PRO A 425 -4.98 0.56 -12.63
CA PRO A 425 -5.84 0.19 -11.51
C PRO A 425 -5.69 -1.27 -11.09
N ARG A 426 -5.92 -1.51 -9.79
CA ARG A 426 -5.73 -2.79 -9.08
C ARG A 426 -4.28 -3.25 -8.89
N THR A 427 -3.31 -2.54 -9.46
CA THR A 427 -1.88 -2.87 -9.31
C THR A 427 -1.06 -1.70 -8.74
N SER A 428 -1.60 -0.48 -8.71
CA SER A 428 -0.93 0.66 -8.06
C SER A 428 -0.93 0.55 -6.54
N TYR A 429 0.11 1.08 -5.87
CA TYR A 429 0.10 1.35 -4.43
C TYR A 429 0.82 2.66 -4.12
N ARG A 430 0.07 3.63 -3.60
CA ARG A 430 0.51 5.04 -3.51
C ARG A 430 0.06 5.72 -2.21
N CYS A 431 -1.01 5.27 -1.58
CA CYS A 431 -1.49 5.88 -0.34
C CYS A 431 -0.50 5.62 0.82
N THR A 432 0.01 4.39 0.89
CA THR A 432 1.07 4.01 1.84
C THR A 432 1.78 2.75 1.37
N SER A 433 3.01 2.53 1.83
CA SER A 433 3.71 1.28 1.57
C SER A 433 3.24 0.21 2.55
N SER A 434 3.10 -0.99 2.00
CA SER A 434 2.84 -2.24 2.72
C SER A 434 3.88 -3.31 2.34
N THR A 435 4.90 -2.92 1.58
CA THR A 435 6.02 -3.81 1.23
C THR A 435 6.84 -4.08 2.49
N PRO A 436 6.97 -5.34 2.95
CA PRO A 436 7.63 -5.61 4.22
C PRO A 436 9.08 -5.13 4.26
N LEU A 437 9.48 -4.50 5.37
CA LEU A 437 10.88 -4.13 5.58
C LEU A 437 11.80 -5.37 5.58
N ALA A 438 11.32 -6.51 6.07
CA ALA A 438 12.05 -7.78 5.98
C ALA A 438 12.31 -8.22 4.53
N LEU A 439 11.38 -7.93 3.60
CA LEU A 439 11.58 -8.18 2.17
C LEU A 439 12.66 -7.26 1.61
N MET A 440 12.60 -5.97 1.95
CA MET A 440 13.61 -4.99 1.55
C MET A 440 15.01 -5.41 2.01
N ASN A 441 15.15 -5.86 3.27
CA ASN A 441 16.43 -6.37 3.80
C ASN A 441 16.92 -7.63 3.06
N ASP A 442 16.04 -8.60 2.80
CA ASP A 442 16.41 -9.81 2.07
C ASP A 442 16.88 -9.49 0.64
N GLN A 443 16.14 -8.65 -0.08
CA GLN A 443 16.40 -8.34 -1.47
C GLN A 443 17.63 -7.43 -1.65
N LEU A 444 17.77 -6.39 -0.83
CA LEU A 444 18.94 -5.51 -0.86
C LEU A 444 20.20 -6.19 -0.32
N GLY A 445 20.06 -7.10 0.66
CA GLY A 445 21.13 -8.00 1.06
C GLY A 445 21.65 -8.84 -0.10
N LYS A 446 20.74 -9.49 -0.85
CA LYS A 446 21.10 -10.24 -2.07
C LYS A 446 21.74 -9.35 -3.14
N CYS A 447 21.29 -8.10 -3.29
CA CYS A 447 21.92 -7.12 -4.16
C CYS A 447 23.38 -6.90 -3.78
N TRP A 448 23.66 -6.62 -2.51
CA TRP A 448 25.01 -6.42 -2.02
C TRP A 448 25.90 -7.66 -2.20
N ASP A 449 25.40 -8.83 -1.81
CA ASP A 449 26.12 -10.11 -1.89
C ASP A 449 26.48 -10.46 -3.34
N ARG A 450 25.66 -10.02 -4.31
CA ARG A 450 25.84 -10.24 -5.76
C ARG A 450 26.43 -9.04 -6.50
N GLY A 451 27.16 -8.15 -5.80
CA GLY A 451 27.97 -7.11 -6.44
C GLY A 451 27.20 -5.85 -6.90
N ILE A 452 25.95 -5.66 -6.48
CA ILE A 452 25.17 -4.44 -6.70
C ILE A 452 25.46 -3.44 -5.58
N ARG A 453 26.55 -2.67 -5.72
CA ARG A 453 27.14 -1.86 -4.62
C ARG A 453 27.34 -0.38 -4.95
N ARG A 454 27.07 0.05 -6.19
CA ARG A 454 27.47 1.39 -6.68
C ARG A 454 26.41 2.47 -6.42
N VAL A 455 25.16 2.21 -6.82
CA VAL A 455 24.06 3.18 -6.75
C VAL A 455 22.80 2.48 -6.25
N TRP A 456 22.21 2.95 -5.16
CA TRP A 456 20.93 2.47 -4.65
C TRP A 456 19.94 3.63 -4.60
N VAL A 457 18.83 3.51 -5.33
CA VAL A 457 17.77 4.53 -5.36
C VAL A 457 16.41 3.87 -5.15
N ASP A 458 15.59 4.43 -4.26
CA ASP A 458 14.24 3.94 -3.97
C ASP A 458 13.19 4.92 -4.49
N ASN A 459 12.19 4.43 -5.21
CA ASN A 459 10.97 5.18 -5.50
C ASN A 459 10.21 5.40 -4.18
N LEU A 460 10.26 6.62 -3.68
CA LEU A 460 9.66 7.01 -2.41
C LEU A 460 8.36 7.82 -2.60
N GLY A 461 7.77 7.76 -3.79
CA GLY A 461 6.55 8.51 -4.10
C GLY A 461 6.72 10.01 -3.83
N ALA A 462 5.70 10.60 -3.19
CA ALA A 462 5.70 11.98 -2.69
C ALA A 462 6.51 12.20 -1.38
N ILE A 463 7.38 11.25 -0.99
CA ILE A 463 8.13 11.16 0.29
C ILE A 463 7.22 10.89 1.48
N LYS A 464 6.21 11.74 1.72
CA LYS A 464 5.17 11.47 2.71
C LYS A 464 4.20 10.48 2.05
N ARG A 465 3.90 9.33 2.63
CA ARG A 465 4.03 8.93 4.05
C ARG A 465 5.04 7.81 4.25
N LEU A 466 6.16 7.81 3.55
CA LEU A 466 7.11 6.70 3.48
C LEU A 466 8.38 6.96 4.29
N GLU A 467 8.27 7.75 5.37
CA GLU A 467 9.42 8.18 6.18
C GLU A 467 10.15 7.00 6.83
N LEU A 468 9.43 5.96 7.27
CA LEU A 468 10.02 4.75 7.86
C LEU A 468 10.75 3.92 6.80
N GLU A 469 10.11 3.69 5.66
CA GLU A 469 10.64 2.94 4.53
C GLU A 469 11.91 3.60 3.98
N GLY A 470 11.88 4.92 3.74
CA GLY A 470 13.04 5.68 3.27
C GLY A 470 14.18 5.72 4.30
N SER A 471 13.85 5.80 5.59
CA SER A 471 14.85 5.71 6.67
C SER A 471 15.52 4.33 6.70
N TYR A 472 14.75 3.25 6.50
CA TYR A 472 15.28 1.90 6.48
C TYR A 472 16.08 1.59 5.21
N PHE A 473 15.64 2.07 4.05
CA PHE A 473 16.37 1.93 2.80
C PHE A 473 17.78 2.55 2.88
N LEU A 474 17.87 3.78 3.39
CA LEU A 474 19.18 4.44 3.58
C LEU A 474 20.00 3.79 4.70
N HIS A 475 19.36 3.22 5.72
CA HIS A 475 20.04 2.38 6.72
C HIS A 475 20.74 1.18 6.10
N LEU A 476 20.02 0.44 5.26
CA LEU A 476 20.59 -0.70 4.54
C LEU A 476 21.70 -0.26 3.58
N ALA A 477 21.53 0.86 2.87
CA ALA A 477 22.56 1.38 1.96
C ALA A 477 23.84 1.83 2.68
N TRP A 478 23.73 2.39 3.89
CA TRP A 478 24.88 2.75 4.71
C TRP A 478 25.58 1.50 5.27
N ASN A 479 24.81 0.48 5.69
CA ASN A 479 25.27 -0.70 6.44
C ASN A 479 25.17 -2.02 5.63
N ALA A 480 25.40 -1.96 4.32
CA ALA A 480 25.23 -3.12 3.45
C ALA A 480 26.37 -4.15 3.60
N ASP A 481 27.58 -3.71 3.95
CA ASP A 481 28.73 -4.60 4.10
C ASP A 481 28.63 -5.52 5.35
N GLU A 482 29.37 -6.63 5.32
CA GLU A 482 29.32 -7.65 6.39
C GLU A 482 29.82 -7.12 7.75
N ASP A 483 30.70 -6.12 7.75
CA ASP A 483 31.24 -5.53 8.97
C ASP A 483 30.22 -4.63 9.70
N HIS A 484 29.22 -4.11 8.97
CA HIS A 484 28.23 -3.15 9.46
C HIS A 484 26.78 -3.68 9.46
N ARG A 485 26.48 -4.76 8.71
CA ARG A 485 25.14 -5.37 8.64
C ARG A 485 24.75 -5.99 9.98
N SER A 486 23.97 -5.25 10.78
CA SER A 486 23.81 -5.58 12.20
C SER A 486 22.36 -5.65 12.71
N LEU A 487 21.39 -5.01 12.04
CA LEU A 487 20.00 -4.98 12.52
C LEU A 487 19.06 -5.76 11.62
N SER A 488 18.21 -6.59 12.25
CA SER A 488 17.00 -7.05 11.61
C SER A 488 16.06 -5.85 11.35
N ALA A 489 15.06 -6.01 10.48
CA ALA A 489 14.06 -4.97 10.24
C ALA A 489 13.36 -4.55 11.56
N ARG A 490 13.04 -5.53 12.40
CA ARG A 490 12.43 -5.33 13.71
C ARG A 490 13.31 -4.52 14.66
N ASP A 491 14.58 -4.89 14.79
CA ASP A 491 15.50 -4.19 15.69
C ASP A 491 15.74 -2.75 15.22
N PHE A 492 15.80 -2.54 13.90
CA PHE A 492 15.84 -1.20 13.33
C PHE A 492 14.60 -0.38 13.70
N VAL A 493 13.39 -0.93 13.52
CA VAL A 493 12.15 -0.20 13.84
C VAL A 493 12.09 0.15 15.33
N ALA A 494 12.49 -0.78 16.21
CA ALA A 494 12.51 -0.54 17.64
C ALA A 494 13.42 0.63 17.98
N ALA A 495 14.65 0.60 17.48
CA ALA A 495 15.62 1.63 17.77
C ALA A 495 15.29 2.96 17.06
N TRP A 496 14.71 2.92 15.85
CA TRP A 496 14.19 4.11 15.16
C TRP A 496 13.08 4.78 15.96
N PHE A 497 12.18 4.00 16.56
CA PHE A 497 11.11 4.52 17.41
C PHE A 497 11.68 5.19 18.65
N ASP A 498 12.55 4.50 19.39
CA ASP A 498 13.15 5.03 20.62
C ASP A 498 13.92 6.32 20.35
N GLN A 499 14.63 6.38 19.22
CA GLN A 499 15.36 7.57 18.78
C GLN A 499 14.43 8.70 18.32
N THR A 500 13.36 8.40 17.61
CA THR A 500 12.46 9.43 17.04
C THR A 500 11.58 10.06 18.11
N PHE A 501 11.10 9.28 19.08
CA PHE A 501 10.07 9.72 20.02
C PHE A 501 10.53 9.89 21.47
N ASP A 502 11.81 9.60 21.78
CA ASP A 502 12.35 9.67 23.14
C ASP A 502 11.53 8.84 24.14
N ASP A 503 11.29 7.59 23.76
CA ASP A 503 10.45 6.60 24.44
C ASP A 503 11.22 5.27 24.46
N ASP A 504 10.96 4.37 25.41
CA ASP A 504 11.67 3.09 25.57
C ASP A 504 10.85 1.87 25.14
N ARG A 505 9.70 2.12 24.49
CA ARG A 505 8.77 1.09 24.00
C ARG A 505 8.97 0.70 22.54
N GLY A 506 10.17 0.87 22.00
CA GLY A 506 10.51 0.51 20.62
C GLY A 506 10.17 -0.94 20.26
N SER A 507 10.31 -1.88 21.19
CA SER A 507 9.91 -3.28 20.94
C SER A 507 8.41 -3.41 20.64
N GLU A 508 7.55 -2.70 21.39
CA GLU A 508 6.10 -2.70 21.17
C GLU A 508 5.77 -2.04 19.82
N ALA A 509 6.43 -0.93 19.49
CA ALA A 509 6.28 -0.27 18.19
C ALA A 509 6.73 -1.15 17.02
N ALA A 510 7.82 -1.90 17.17
CA ALA A 510 8.31 -2.85 16.18
C ALA A 510 7.31 -3.99 15.96
N ASP A 511 6.71 -4.53 17.02
CA ASP A 511 5.63 -5.53 16.91
C ASP A 511 4.43 -5.00 16.11
N LEU A 512 4.03 -3.74 16.36
CA LEU A 512 2.95 -3.08 15.63
C LEU A 512 3.29 -2.92 14.14
N CYS A 513 4.45 -2.34 13.83
CA CYS A 513 4.89 -2.11 12.45
C CYS A 513 5.08 -3.43 11.68
N MET A 514 5.69 -4.45 12.29
CA MET A 514 5.86 -5.75 11.63
C MET A 514 4.52 -6.44 11.38
N SER A 515 3.57 -6.32 12.30
CA SER A 515 2.20 -6.84 12.10
C SER A 515 1.45 -6.06 11.02
N TYR A 516 1.62 -4.73 10.94
CA TYR A 516 1.10 -3.90 9.86
C TYR A 516 1.59 -4.38 8.50
N TYR A 517 2.91 -4.58 8.33
CA TYR A 517 3.45 -5.08 7.07
C TYR A 517 2.94 -6.48 6.76
N ARG A 518 2.98 -7.43 7.72
CA ARG A 518 2.51 -8.81 7.50
C ARG A 518 1.06 -8.87 7.02
N ILE A 519 0.14 -8.19 7.71
CA ILE A 519 -1.29 -8.22 7.37
C ILE A 519 -1.54 -7.54 6.02
N ASN A 520 -0.90 -6.39 5.75
CA ASN A 520 -1.12 -5.67 4.49
C ASN A 520 -0.35 -6.25 3.30
N ASN A 521 0.64 -7.09 3.55
CA ASN A 521 1.31 -7.86 2.50
C ASN A 521 0.38 -8.93 1.90
N GLN A 522 -0.70 -9.32 2.58
CA GLN A 522 -1.72 -10.23 2.02
C GLN A 522 -2.58 -9.60 0.93
N SER A 523 -2.81 -8.29 1.04
CA SER A 523 -3.46 -7.42 0.07
C SER A 523 -3.20 -5.98 0.46
N LYS A 524 -2.61 -5.20 -0.45
CA LYS A 524 -2.51 -3.76 -0.32
C LYS A 524 -3.92 -3.15 -0.29
N ILE A 525 -4.10 -2.00 0.36
CA ILE A 525 -5.41 -1.36 0.47
C ILE A 525 -5.93 -0.90 -0.88
N GLU A 526 -5.03 -0.52 -1.78
CA GLU A 526 -5.33 -0.13 -3.15
C GLU A 526 -5.82 -1.29 -4.02
N HIS A 527 -5.52 -2.53 -3.61
CA HIS A 527 -5.91 -3.74 -4.34
C HIS A 527 -7.27 -4.30 -3.86
N LEU A 528 -7.90 -3.65 -2.88
CA LEU A 528 -9.22 -4.04 -2.40
C LEU A 528 -10.29 -3.75 -3.45
N HIS A 529 -11.17 -4.72 -3.63
CA HIS A 529 -12.37 -4.69 -4.46
C HIS A 529 -13.48 -5.49 -3.77
N GLU A 530 -14.72 -5.37 -4.26
CA GLU A 530 -15.86 -6.16 -3.75
C GLU A 530 -15.51 -7.65 -3.65
N ASP A 531 -15.75 -8.25 -2.48
CA ASP A 531 -15.54 -9.67 -2.19
C ASP A 531 -14.06 -10.12 -2.25
N SER A 532 -13.13 -9.19 -1.98
CA SER A 532 -11.67 -9.46 -1.92
C SER A 532 -11.28 -10.58 -0.96
N PHE A 533 -12.03 -10.76 0.11
CA PHE A 533 -11.85 -11.79 1.12
C PHE A 533 -13.20 -12.46 1.38
N THR A 534 -13.23 -13.79 1.44
CA THR A 534 -14.48 -14.53 1.65
C THR A 534 -15.00 -14.35 3.08
N GLN A 535 -16.32 -14.30 3.23
CA GLN A 535 -17.00 -14.33 4.54
C GLN A 535 -17.60 -15.71 4.85
N THR A 536 -17.44 -16.68 3.94
CA THR A 536 -18.08 -18.01 4.05
C THR A 536 -17.15 -19.19 3.71
N GLY A 537 -15.97 -18.91 3.14
CA GLY A 537 -15.04 -19.93 2.65
C GLY A 537 -14.03 -20.38 3.69
N TYR A 538 -14.02 -21.68 3.97
CA TYR A 538 -13.44 -22.30 5.18
C TYR A 538 -14.07 -21.71 6.45
N ASP A 539 -13.76 -20.44 6.73
CA ASP A 539 -14.22 -19.59 7.82
C ASP A 539 -14.58 -18.16 7.32
N ASP A 540 -14.81 -17.22 8.23
CA ASP A 540 -14.98 -15.79 7.94
C ASP A 540 -13.60 -15.13 7.80
N GLU A 541 -12.92 -15.40 6.67
CA GLU A 541 -11.57 -14.91 6.36
C GLU A 541 -11.50 -13.38 6.47
N ALA A 542 -12.50 -12.68 5.93
CA ALA A 542 -12.60 -11.23 5.98
C ALA A 542 -12.81 -10.72 7.41
N GLY A 543 -13.66 -11.38 8.21
CA GLY A 543 -13.89 -11.04 9.62
C GLY A 543 -12.65 -11.25 10.49
N GLY A 544 -11.91 -12.34 10.26
CA GLY A 544 -10.63 -12.59 10.92
C GLY A 544 -9.61 -11.49 10.60
N ARG A 545 -9.43 -11.17 9.31
CA ARG A 545 -8.57 -10.05 8.90
C ARG A 545 -8.96 -8.74 9.58
N LEU A 546 -10.24 -8.42 9.60
CA LEU A 546 -10.74 -7.18 10.21
C LEU A 546 -10.48 -7.13 11.72
N ALA A 547 -10.65 -8.24 12.43
CA ALA A 547 -10.36 -8.33 13.86
C ALA A 547 -8.87 -8.07 14.15
N ALA A 548 -7.96 -8.65 13.36
CA ALA A 548 -6.53 -8.41 13.50
C ALA A 548 -6.15 -6.94 13.23
N LEU A 549 -6.76 -6.32 12.21
CA LEU A 549 -6.55 -4.89 11.91
C LEU A 549 -7.11 -3.97 13.01
N ARG A 550 -8.26 -4.33 13.59
CA ARG A 550 -8.85 -3.60 14.71
C ARG A 550 -7.95 -3.65 15.94
N GLU A 551 -7.51 -4.84 16.35
CA GLU A 551 -6.59 -5.00 17.47
C GLU A 551 -5.32 -4.18 17.26
N LEU A 552 -4.76 -4.24 16.05
CA LEU A 552 -3.57 -3.48 15.68
C LEU A 552 -3.79 -1.96 15.81
N ALA A 553 -4.92 -1.45 15.31
CA ALA A 553 -5.28 -0.03 15.43
C ALA A 553 -5.54 0.39 16.89
N GLU A 554 -6.22 -0.43 17.68
CA GLU A 554 -6.47 -0.16 19.11
C GLU A 554 -5.17 -0.12 19.93
N ARG A 555 -4.24 -1.05 19.67
CA ARG A 555 -2.92 -1.07 20.31
C ARG A 555 -2.06 0.12 19.88
N SER A 556 -1.99 0.41 18.58
CA SER A 556 -1.29 1.59 18.04
C SER A 556 -1.79 2.89 18.68
N HIS A 557 -3.11 3.04 18.79
CA HIS A 557 -3.70 4.22 19.41
C HIS A 557 -3.39 4.31 20.91
N SER A 558 -3.44 3.18 21.62
CA SER A 558 -3.13 3.12 23.05
C SER A 558 -1.68 3.47 23.36
N LEU A 559 -0.75 3.03 22.50
CA LEU A 559 0.65 3.45 22.55
C LEU A 559 0.76 4.96 22.37
N GLY A 560 0.15 5.53 21.32
CA GLY A 560 0.17 6.98 21.06
C GLY A 560 -0.39 7.83 22.21
N LYS A 561 -1.50 7.41 22.82
CA LYS A 561 -2.13 8.13 23.96
C LYS A 561 -1.25 8.18 25.20
N SER A 562 -0.43 7.15 25.41
CA SER A 562 0.45 7.04 26.58
C SER A 562 1.81 7.71 26.37
N MET A 563 2.13 8.19 25.16
CA MET A 563 3.35 8.95 24.89
C MET A 563 3.32 10.36 25.50
N LYS A 564 4.51 10.95 25.64
CA LYS A 564 4.71 12.36 26.02
C LYS A 564 3.92 13.30 25.08
N PRO A 565 3.16 14.28 25.61
CA PRO A 565 2.24 15.12 24.81
C PRO A 565 2.85 15.73 23.56
N GLU A 566 4.10 16.18 23.63
CA GLU A 566 4.82 16.82 22.53
C GLU A 566 5.08 15.89 21.34
N PHE A 567 5.23 14.57 21.56
CA PHE A 567 5.51 13.60 20.50
C PHE A 567 4.25 12.95 19.91
N ARG A 568 3.07 13.14 20.52
CA ARG A 568 1.83 12.47 20.11
C ARG A 568 1.44 12.78 18.67
N GLU A 569 1.56 14.05 18.27
CA GLU A 569 1.21 14.48 16.91
C GLU A 569 2.16 13.85 15.88
N ALA A 570 3.48 13.85 16.17
CA ALA A 570 4.49 13.23 15.31
C ALA A 570 4.31 11.72 15.20
N TYR A 571 4.09 11.01 16.31
CA TYR A 571 3.80 9.57 16.30
C TYR A 571 2.57 9.25 15.48
N ARG A 572 1.50 10.03 15.70
CA ARG A 572 0.25 9.81 15.00
C ARG A 572 0.37 10.02 13.50
N SER A 573 1.15 11.02 13.11
CA SER A 573 1.54 11.24 11.73
C SER A 573 2.39 10.07 11.21
N LEU A 574 3.48 9.69 11.84
CA LEU A 574 4.45 8.77 11.24
C LEU A 574 4.02 7.30 11.29
N VAL A 575 3.22 6.89 12.28
CA VAL A 575 2.89 5.49 12.56
C VAL A 575 1.38 5.26 12.57
N ASP A 576 0.66 5.89 13.51
CA ASP A 576 -0.74 5.54 13.82
C ASP A 576 -1.69 5.74 12.63
N LEU A 577 -1.52 6.83 11.87
CA LEU A 577 -2.40 7.14 10.73
C LEU A 577 -2.42 6.02 9.69
N LYS A 578 -1.27 5.39 9.40
CA LYS A 578 -1.21 4.29 8.40
C LYS A 578 -2.01 3.09 8.89
N ILE A 579 -1.86 2.74 10.15
CA ILE A 579 -2.55 1.60 10.79
C ILE A 579 -4.07 1.88 10.84
N ALA A 580 -4.47 3.07 11.28
CA ALA A 580 -5.86 3.48 11.34
C ALA A 580 -6.52 3.50 9.95
N MET A 581 -5.84 4.07 8.94
CA MET A 581 -6.33 4.13 7.56
C MET A 581 -6.60 2.73 7.00
N VAL A 582 -5.65 1.81 7.15
CA VAL A 582 -5.83 0.42 6.71
C VAL A 582 -7.05 -0.22 7.38
N TYR A 583 -7.19 -0.05 8.70
CA TYR A 583 -8.34 -0.60 9.41
C TYR A 583 -9.65 -0.03 8.87
N TYR A 584 -9.78 1.29 8.74
CA TYR A 584 -11.02 1.92 8.28
C TYR A 584 -11.40 1.53 6.85
N VAL A 585 -10.43 1.46 5.93
CA VAL A 585 -10.68 1.03 4.54
C VAL A 585 -11.08 -0.46 4.50
N ASN A 586 -10.38 -1.35 5.21
CA ASN A 586 -10.77 -2.78 5.23
C ASN A 586 -12.15 -2.97 5.89
N ALA A 587 -12.47 -2.21 6.95
CA ALA A 587 -13.77 -2.24 7.60
C ALA A 587 -14.88 -1.80 6.65
N GLN A 588 -14.65 -0.72 5.91
CA GLN A 588 -15.57 -0.25 4.87
C GLN A 588 -15.89 -1.35 3.85
N PHE A 589 -14.87 -2.03 3.31
CA PHE A 589 -15.08 -3.15 2.37
C PHE A 589 -15.81 -4.33 3.03
N TYR A 590 -15.37 -4.76 4.20
CA TYR A 590 -16.00 -5.86 4.94
C TYR A 590 -17.50 -5.64 5.18
N HIS A 591 -17.87 -4.45 5.66
CA HIS A 591 -19.26 -4.12 5.98
C HIS A 591 -20.12 -3.93 4.73
N ALA A 592 -19.55 -3.42 3.63
CA ALA A 592 -20.25 -3.38 2.33
C ALA A 592 -20.52 -4.80 1.79
N ASP A 593 -19.50 -5.66 1.82
CA ASP A 593 -19.61 -7.07 1.39
C ASP A 593 -20.61 -7.84 2.26
N ARG A 594 -20.59 -7.60 3.59
CA ARG A 594 -21.54 -8.19 4.53
C ARG A 594 -22.96 -7.69 4.28
N SER A 595 -23.15 -6.41 3.99
CA SER A 595 -24.46 -5.85 3.62
C SER A 595 -25.07 -6.59 2.42
N ARG A 596 -24.27 -6.83 1.37
CA ARG A 596 -24.71 -7.56 0.17
C ARG A 596 -24.98 -9.04 0.47
N LEU A 597 -24.11 -9.69 1.25
CA LEU A 597 -24.28 -11.09 1.64
C LEU A 597 -25.57 -11.30 2.43
N GLU A 598 -25.83 -10.48 3.45
CA GLU A 598 -27.03 -10.61 4.28
C GLU A 598 -28.31 -10.28 3.50
N ALA A 599 -28.26 -9.29 2.59
CA ALA A 599 -29.38 -9.03 1.70
C ALA A 599 -29.69 -10.23 0.79
N SER A 600 -28.65 -10.91 0.28
CA SER A 600 -28.82 -12.13 -0.53
C SER A 600 -29.34 -13.34 0.25
N ARG A 601 -29.26 -13.30 1.58
CA ARG A 601 -29.83 -14.32 2.48
C ARG A 601 -31.23 -13.99 2.95
N GLY A 602 -31.75 -12.80 2.61
CA GLY A 602 -33.02 -12.28 3.12
C GLY A 602 -32.95 -11.72 4.55
N ALA A 603 -31.75 -11.61 5.13
CA ALA A 603 -31.48 -11.01 6.44
C ALA A 603 -31.43 -9.47 6.31
N LEU A 604 -32.59 -8.88 6.00
CA LEU A 604 -32.69 -7.46 5.63
C LEU A 604 -32.26 -6.49 6.75
N PRO A 605 -32.66 -6.67 8.03
CA PRO A 605 -32.18 -5.80 9.11
C PRO A 605 -30.65 -5.85 9.27
N ALA A 606 -30.05 -7.04 9.17
CA ALA A 606 -28.61 -7.19 9.17
C ALA A 606 -27.97 -6.43 8.00
N ALA A 607 -28.49 -6.56 6.78
CA ALA A 607 -27.96 -5.85 5.62
C ALA A 607 -27.92 -4.32 5.79
N ASP A 608 -29.00 -3.75 6.35
CA ASP A 608 -29.14 -2.32 6.63
C ASP A 608 -28.23 -1.86 7.79
N ARG A 609 -28.10 -2.67 8.84
CA ARG A 609 -27.15 -2.44 9.93
C ARG A 609 -25.70 -2.35 9.42
N GLN A 610 -25.30 -3.28 8.56
CA GLN A 610 -23.95 -3.33 8.00
C GLN A 610 -23.68 -2.10 7.11
N MET A 611 -24.68 -1.64 6.35
CA MET A 611 -24.61 -0.39 5.60
C MET A 611 -24.41 0.84 6.50
N ARG A 612 -25.08 0.93 7.66
CA ARG A 612 -24.82 2.01 8.63
C ARG A 612 -23.38 2.01 9.17
N ILE A 613 -22.84 0.82 9.49
CA ILE A 613 -21.46 0.70 9.96
C ILE A 613 -20.47 1.08 8.86
N PHE A 614 -20.75 0.69 7.61
CA PHE A 614 -20.00 1.16 6.45
C PHE A 614 -19.96 2.69 6.35
N HIS A 615 -21.09 3.38 6.50
CA HIS A 615 -21.15 4.86 6.46
C HIS A 615 -20.36 5.51 7.60
N LEU A 616 -20.33 4.89 8.79
CA LEU A 616 -19.48 5.34 9.88
C LEU A 616 -18.00 5.30 9.48
N PHE A 617 -17.52 4.19 8.93
CA PHE A 617 -16.12 4.08 8.49
C PHE A 617 -15.78 5.01 7.31
N GLN A 618 -16.72 5.25 6.40
CA GLN A 618 -16.57 6.33 5.40
C GLN A 618 -16.33 7.70 6.08
N GLY A 619 -17.12 8.02 7.11
CA GLY A 619 -16.94 9.24 7.90
C GLY A 619 -15.61 9.28 8.64
N MET A 620 -15.14 8.15 9.17
CA MET A 620 -13.82 8.04 9.82
C MET A 620 -12.68 8.36 8.87
N ILE A 621 -12.72 7.85 7.63
CA ILE A 621 -11.71 8.15 6.60
C ILE A 621 -11.73 9.64 6.26
N ARG A 622 -12.90 10.24 6.03
CA ARG A 622 -13.01 11.69 5.76
C ARG A 622 -12.50 12.53 6.92
N ALA A 623 -12.82 12.19 8.17
CA ALA A 623 -12.34 12.88 9.35
C ALA A 623 -10.80 12.78 9.49
N LEU A 624 -10.23 11.59 9.27
CA LEU A 624 -8.79 11.36 9.28
C LEU A 624 -8.06 12.19 8.22
N LEU A 625 -8.57 12.19 6.97
CA LEU A 625 -8.01 12.98 5.88
C LEU A 625 -8.15 14.49 6.12
N HIS A 626 -9.27 14.94 6.68
CA HIS A 626 -9.48 16.33 7.05
C HIS A 626 -8.49 16.77 8.13
N TRP A 627 -8.40 16.04 9.24
CA TRP A 627 -7.45 16.31 10.32
C TRP A 627 -6.02 16.42 9.78
N TYR A 628 -5.61 15.45 8.97
CA TYR A 628 -4.24 15.40 8.47
C TYR A 628 -3.88 16.57 7.56
N ASN A 629 -4.79 16.99 6.68
CA ASN A 629 -4.50 18.09 5.76
C ASN A 629 -4.75 19.46 6.40
N LYS A 630 -5.82 19.62 7.20
CA LYS A 630 -6.29 20.93 7.65
C LYS A 630 -5.91 21.29 9.08
N GLU A 631 -5.64 20.30 9.93
CA GLU A 631 -5.40 20.54 11.37
C GLU A 631 -3.98 20.20 11.81
N LEU A 632 -3.41 19.10 11.31
CA LEU A 632 -2.07 18.65 11.66
C LEU A 632 -1.04 19.77 11.43
N ALA A 633 -0.23 20.05 12.45
CA ALA A 633 0.74 21.14 12.44
C ALA A 633 0.14 22.46 11.93
N GLN A 634 -1.08 22.81 12.34
CA GLN A 634 -1.80 24.02 11.92
C GLN A 634 -2.02 24.11 10.40
N GLY A 635 -2.21 22.97 9.73
CA GLY A 635 -2.46 22.90 8.29
C GLY A 635 -1.20 22.97 7.42
N CYS A 636 0.00 22.85 7.99
CA CYS A 636 1.26 22.83 7.23
C CYS A 636 1.34 21.69 6.19
N TRP A 637 0.47 20.69 6.29
CA TRP A 637 0.41 19.54 5.39
C TRP A 637 -0.83 19.55 4.48
N ASP A 638 -1.50 20.69 4.34
CA ASP A 638 -2.66 20.78 3.45
C ASP A 638 -2.29 20.45 1.99
N GLY A 639 -3.00 19.50 1.39
CA GLY A 639 -2.80 19.08 0.00
C GLY A 639 -1.85 17.91 -0.20
N ILE A 640 -1.20 17.38 0.85
CA ILE A 640 -0.22 16.28 0.71
C ILE A 640 -0.81 14.87 0.85
N LEU A 641 -1.95 14.69 1.52
CA LEU A 641 -2.60 13.37 1.65
C LEU A 641 -4.00 13.46 1.06
N THR A 642 -4.09 13.26 -0.25
CA THR A 642 -5.31 13.53 -1.02
C THR A 642 -5.67 12.32 -1.88
N PRO A 643 -5.92 11.17 -1.25
CA PRO A 643 -5.88 9.90 -1.95
C PRO A 643 -6.93 9.74 -3.06
N ASN A 644 -7.95 10.58 -3.03
CA ASN A 644 -9.11 10.55 -3.91
C ASN A 644 -9.02 11.54 -5.08
N ARG A 645 -7.95 12.35 -5.19
CA ARG A 645 -7.80 13.39 -6.22
C ARG A 645 -7.09 12.93 -7.50
N PHE A 646 -6.14 12.02 -7.38
CA PHE A 646 -5.19 11.72 -8.47
C PHE A 646 -5.43 10.36 -9.11
N PRO A 647 -5.38 10.24 -10.44
CA PRO A 647 -5.67 8.99 -11.15
C PRO A 647 -4.44 8.05 -11.27
N PRO A 648 -4.63 6.71 -11.25
CA PRO A 648 -5.81 6.06 -10.69
C PRO A 648 -5.90 6.38 -9.20
N PRO A 649 -7.12 6.48 -8.62
CA PRO A 649 -7.27 6.90 -7.23
C PRO A 649 -6.36 6.05 -6.34
N THR A 650 -5.65 6.71 -5.42
CA THR A 650 -4.69 6.02 -4.54
C THR A 650 -5.40 5.19 -3.46
N LEU A 651 -6.73 5.24 -3.41
CA LEU A 651 -7.58 4.34 -2.63
C LEU A 651 -8.82 3.96 -3.46
N PRO A 652 -9.26 2.69 -3.44
CA PRO A 652 -10.55 2.32 -3.99
C PRO A 652 -11.64 2.92 -3.10
N GLN A 653 -12.56 3.64 -3.73
CA GLN A 653 -13.59 4.40 -3.02
C GLN A 653 -14.93 3.68 -3.15
N TYR A 654 -15.84 3.87 -2.19
CA TYR A 654 -17.23 3.66 -2.57
C TYR A 654 -17.67 2.20 -2.75
N PRO A 655 -17.25 1.14 -2.02
CA PRO A 655 -17.77 -0.21 -2.30
C PRO A 655 -19.29 -0.28 -2.05
N ALA A 656 -20.01 -1.03 -2.88
CA ALA A 656 -21.47 -0.98 -2.89
C ALA A 656 -22.11 -1.74 -1.72
N CYS A 657 -22.98 -1.07 -0.97
CA CYS A 657 -23.92 -1.69 -0.03
C CYS A 657 -25.25 -2.02 -0.72
N ARG A 658 -26.08 -2.79 -0.02
CA ARG A 658 -27.44 -3.13 -0.45
C ARG A 658 -28.47 -2.52 0.51
N PRO A 659 -29.03 -1.33 0.19
CA PRO A 659 -30.13 -0.76 0.96
C PRO A 659 -31.37 -1.64 0.79
N VAL A 660 -32.11 -1.83 1.88
CA VAL A 660 -33.24 -2.76 1.93
C VAL A 660 -34.40 -2.17 2.72
N LYS A 661 -35.60 -2.31 2.19
CA LYS A 661 -36.82 -1.97 2.92
C LYS A 661 -37.17 -3.11 3.87
N VAL A 662 -37.01 -2.87 5.17
CA VAL A 662 -37.36 -3.85 6.21
C VAL A 662 -38.88 -3.87 6.39
N GLN A 663 -39.51 -5.02 6.15
CA GLN A 663 -40.92 -5.27 6.50
C GLN A 663 -40.97 -6.25 7.67
N PRO A 664 -41.75 -5.99 8.74
CA PRO A 664 -41.80 -6.89 9.88
C PRO A 664 -42.34 -8.28 9.50
N ASN A 665 -41.53 -9.31 9.74
CA ASN A 665 -41.94 -10.71 9.65
C ASN A 665 -41.68 -11.41 10.99
N ARG A 666 -42.66 -12.16 11.50
CA ARG A 666 -42.58 -12.87 12.80
C ARG A 666 -41.69 -14.13 12.78
N ARG A 667 -41.05 -14.46 11.66
CA ARG A 667 -40.13 -15.59 11.51
C ARG A 667 -38.67 -15.14 11.65
N LEU A 668 -37.79 -16.08 11.96
CA LEU A 668 -36.35 -15.85 12.12
C LEU A 668 -35.56 -16.56 11.02
N ILE A 669 -34.34 -16.13 10.77
CA ILE A 669 -33.36 -16.84 9.93
C ILE A 669 -32.24 -17.35 10.82
N LEU A 670 -31.89 -18.64 10.66
CA LEU A 670 -30.70 -19.24 11.24
C LEU A 670 -29.73 -19.65 10.12
N THR A 671 -28.52 -19.09 10.12
CA THR A 671 -27.49 -19.38 9.12
C THR A 671 -26.27 -19.99 9.80
N PRO A 672 -26.07 -21.32 9.76
CA PRO A 672 -24.87 -21.94 10.32
C PRO A 672 -23.63 -21.58 9.49
N GLN A 673 -22.46 -21.55 10.14
CA GLN A 673 -21.18 -21.27 9.50
C GLN A 673 -20.97 -22.07 8.21
N GLY A 674 -20.53 -21.38 7.15
CA GLY A 674 -20.26 -21.98 5.83
C GLY A 674 -21.51 -22.25 4.98
N ALA A 675 -22.72 -22.01 5.50
CA ALA A 675 -23.95 -22.14 4.72
C ALA A 675 -24.12 -20.98 3.71
N GLN A 676 -24.57 -21.33 2.51
CA GLN A 676 -24.90 -20.37 1.46
C GLN A 676 -26.26 -19.70 1.71
N GLU A 677 -27.23 -20.46 2.25
CA GLU A 677 -28.59 -20.01 2.54
C GLU A 677 -28.91 -20.19 4.03
N GLY A 678 -29.71 -19.28 4.58
CA GLY A 678 -30.25 -19.39 5.93
C GLY A 678 -31.53 -20.24 5.97
N ALA A 679 -31.79 -20.88 7.11
CA ALA A 679 -33.01 -21.64 7.34
C ALA A 679 -34.09 -20.75 7.98
N MET A 680 -35.29 -20.75 7.40
CA MET A 680 -36.46 -20.04 7.92
C MET A 680 -37.08 -20.82 9.08
N VAL A 681 -37.11 -20.23 10.28
CA VAL A 681 -37.64 -20.89 11.49
C VAL A 681 -38.79 -20.11 12.14
N PRO A 682 -39.85 -20.78 12.63
CA PRO A 682 -40.10 -22.24 12.53
C PRO A 682 -40.51 -22.67 11.11
N GLY A 683 -40.02 -23.83 10.64
CA GLY A 683 -40.40 -24.42 9.35
C GLY A 683 -39.33 -25.33 8.75
N ASP A 684 -38.08 -24.85 8.70
CA ASP A 684 -36.94 -25.57 8.11
C ASP A 684 -35.93 -26.07 9.16
N ASN A 685 -36.42 -26.38 10.37
CA ASN A 685 -35.59 -26.66 11.55
C ASN A 685 -34.57 -27.80 11.32
N ASP A 686 -34.93 -28.84 10.57
CA ASP A 686 -34.08 -30.01 10.31
C ASP A 686 -32.81 -29.68 9.48
N ARG A 687 -32.73 -28.46 8.93
CA ARG A 687 -31.63 -28.00 8.06
C ARG A 687 -30.48 -27.32 8.81
N VAL A 688 -30.61 -27.06 10.12
CA VAL A 688 -29.58 -26.34 10.88
C VAL A 688 -28.74 -27.31 11.71
N LYS A 689 -27.46 -27.47 11.35
CA LYS A 689 -26.50 -28.34 12.04
C LYS A 689 -25.13 -27.70 12.12
N LEU A 690 -24.41 -27.95 13.22
CA LEU A 690 -22.99 -27.65 13.38
C LEU A 690 -22.20 -28.95 13.49
N VAL A 691 -21.16 -29.09 12.67
CA VAL A 691 -20.30 -30.27 12.62
C VAL A 691 -18.87 -29.89 12.97
N PHE A 692 -18.32 -30.47 14.03
CA PHE A 692 -16.96 -30.24 14.52
C PHE A 692 -16.09 -31.45 14.22
N ASP A 693 -14.92 -31.26 13.61
CA ASP A 693 -13.90 -32.32 13.58
C ASP A 693 -13.15 -32.38 14.93
N PRO A 694 -12.82 -33.58 15.44
CA PRO A 694 -12.08 -33.78 16.71
C PRO A 694 -10.78 -32.97 16.88
N TYR A 695 -10.11 -32.67 15.77
CA TYR A 695 -8.86 -31.90 15.69
C TYR A 695 -9.00 -30.65 14.81
N GLY A 696 -10.24 -30.25 14.51
CA GLY A 696 -10.56 -29.10 13.69
C GLY A 696 -10.87 -27.84 14.51
N ILE A 697 -11.65 -26.97 13.90
CA ILE A 697 -12.13 -25.74 14.50
C ILE A 697 -13.08 -26.07 15.65
N THR A 698 -12.79 -25.53 16.84
CA THR A 698 -13.55 -25.79 18.07
C THR A 698 -14.63 -24.76 18.38
N ASP A 699 -14.63 -23.62 17.69
CA ASP A 699 -15.65 -22.57 17.82
C ASP A 699 -16.30 -22.31 16.47
N ARG A 700 -17.61 -22.59 16.38
CA ARG A 700 -18.42 -22.37 15.18
C ARG A 700 -19.60 -21.49 15.51
N TRP A 701 -20.19 -20.84 14.52
CA TRP A 701 -21.30 -19.92 14.78
C TRP A 701 -22.56 -20.21 13.98
N ILE A 702 -23.65 -19.64 14.47
CA ILE A 702 -24.95 -19.52 13.79
C ILE A 702 -25.34 -18.05 13.83
N ASP A 703 -25.55 -17.44 12.67
CA ASP A 703 -26.12 -16.10 12.58
C ASP A 703 -27.65 -16.20 12.75
N LEU A 704 -28.20 -15.52 13.77
CA LEU A 704 -29.62 -15.36 14.04
C LEU A 704 -30.08 -13.98 13.55
N ASP A 705 -30.98 -13.91 12.58
CA ASP A 705 -31.58 -12.64 12.10
C ASP A 705 -33.10 -12.59 12.40
N LEU A 706 -33.57 -11.42 12.81
CA LEU A 706 -34.95 -11.19 13.26
C LEU A 706 -35.94 -10.79 12.16
N MET A 707 -35.52 -10.65 10.90
CA MET A 707 -36.36 -10.30 9.74
C MET A 707 -37.32 -9.11 9.96
N GLY A 708 -36.88 -8.11 10.70
CA GLY A 708 -37.67 -6.91 10.99
C GLY A 708 -38.70 -7.10 12.10
N SER A 709 -38.69 -8.24 12.80
CA SER A 709 -39.40 -8.38 14.07
C SER A 709 -38.92 -7.34 15.08
N PRO A 710 -39.79 -6.89 16.01
CA PRO A 710 -39.35 -6.13 17.17
C PRO A 710 -38.26 -6.87 17.93
N ALA A 711 -37.42 -6.13 18.66
CA ALA A 711 -36.36 -6.71 19.47
C ALA A 711 -36.87 -7.93 20.26
N GLN A 712 -36.11 -9.02 20.20
CA GLN A 712 -36.45 -10.28 20.84
C GLN A 712 -35.49 -10.51 22.01
N GLU A 713 -36.02 -10.97 23.11
CA GLU A 713 -35.21 -11.62 24.12
C GLU A 713 -35.00 -13.08 23.73
N VAL A 714 -33.74 -13.47 23.59
CA VAL A 714 -33.29 -14.79 23.17
C VAL A 714 -32.69 -15.51 24.36
N TYR A 715 -33.08 -16.76 24.59
CA TYR A 715 -32.47 -17.64 25.57
C TYR A 715 -31.90 -18.89 24.89
N LEU A 716 -30.67 -19.23 25.25
CA LEU A 716 -29.91 -20.36 24.74
C LEU A 716 -29.73 -21.41 25.85
N SER A 717 -29.85 -22.67 25.50
CA SER A 717 -29.45 -23.78 26.38
C SER A 717 -28.89 -24.94 25.57
N ALA A 718 -27.90 -25.64 26.12
CA ALA A 718 -27.39 -26.88 25.56
C ALA A 718 -27.77 -28.06 26.47
N ASP A 719 -28.05 -29.22 25.87
CA ASP A 719 -28.36 -30.45 26.61
C ASP A 719 -27.09 -31.22 27.04
N GLN A 720 -25.91 -30.77 26.61
CA GLN A 720 -24.61 -31.33 26.94
C GLN A 720 -23.68 -30.26 27.53
N ASP A 721 -22.90 -30.64 28.54
CA ASP A 721 -21.97 -29.77 29.27
C ASP A 721 -20.71 -29.40 28.48
N TRP A 722 -20.36 -30.20 27.48
CA TRP A 722 -19.23 -29.97 26.56
C TRP A 722 -19.53 -28.97 25.45
N ILE A 723 -20.80 -28.53 25.33
CA ILE A 723 -21.20 -27.44 24.45
C ILE A 723 -21.19 -26.15 25.26
N ARG A 724 -20.31 -25.21 24.89
CA ARG A 724 -20.17 -23.89 25.49
C ARG A 724 -20.86 -22.83 24.67
N LEU A 725 -21.58 -21.96 25.36
CA LEU A 725 -22.34 -20.85 24.80
C LEU A 725 -21.80 -19.53 25.40
N PRO A 726 -21.82 -18.42 24.65
CA PRO A 726 -21.23 -17.15 25.08
C PRO A 726 -21.99 -16.56 26.27
N GLU A 727 -23.31 -16.47 26.13
CA GLU A 727 -24.25 -16.00 27.14
C GLU A 727 -25.58 -16.75 26.97
N GLU A 728 -26.23 -17.11 28.08
CA GLU A 728 -27.50 -17.85 28.04
C GLU A 728 -28.68 -16.97 27.63
N ARG A 729 -28.57 -15.64 27.77
CA ARG A 729 -29.71 -14.73 27.56
C ARG A 729 -29.25 -13.39 27.02
N ARG A 730 -29.86 -12.92 25.94
CA ARG A 730 -29.53 -11.65 25.28
C ARG A 730 -30.78 -10.98 24.69
N ILE A 731 -30.82 -9.65 24.68
CA ILE A 731 -31.78 -8.90 23.86
C ILE A 731 -31.15 -8.65 22.49
N VAL A 732 -31.83 -9.09 21.44
CA VAL A 732 -31.40 -8.96 20.04
C VAL A 732 -32.35 -7.99 19.35
N GLY A 733 -31.80 -6.96 18.70
CA GLY A 733 -32.59 -5.96 17.96
C GLY A 733 -32.67 -6.24 16.46
N ASP A 734 -31.61 -6.81 15.89
CA ASP A 734 -31.41 -7.02 14.46
C ASP A 734 -30.86 -8.42 14.17
N GLU A 735 -29.59 -8.66 14.49
CA GLU A 735 -28.88 -9.92 14.30
C GLU A 735 -28.04 -10.30 15.53
N TRP A 736 -27.78 -11.59 15.68
CA TRP A 736 -26.81 -12.10 16.64
C TRP A 736 -26.04 -13.28 16.07
N ARG A 737 -24.73 -13.12 15.94
CA ARG A 737 -23.81 -14.24 15.72
C ARG A 737 -23.62 -15.02 17.02
N ILE A 738 -24.24 -16.18 17.11
CA ILE A 738 -24.15 -17.08 18.27
C ILE A 738 -22.96 -18.00 18.08
N HIS A 739 -21.89 -17.78 18.83
CA HIS A 739 -20.75 -18.69 18.91
C HIS A 739 -21.13 -19.95 19.71
N VAL A 740 -20.69 -21.11 19.25
CA VAL A 740 -20.93 -22.42 19.83
C VAL A 740 -19.60 -23.13 19.87
N ARG A 741 -19.04 -23.28 21.07
CA ARG A 741 -17.73 -23.88 21.28
C ARG A 741 -17.86 -25.30 21.81
N VAL A 742 -17.05 -26.21 21.29
CA VAL A 742 -16.91 -27.58 21.81
C VAL A 742 -15.56 -27.70 22.50
N ASP A 743 -15.58 -27.77 23.83
CA ASP A 743 -14.36 -27.98 24.61
C ASP A 743 -13.85 -29.40 24.40
N ASN A 744 -12.52 -29.57 24.26
CA ASN A 744 -11.89 -30.88 24.12
C ASN A 744 -12.59 -31.78 23.08
N ALA A 745 -12.92 -31.24 21.89
CA ALA A 745 -13.65 -31.95 20.83
C ALA A 745 -13.13 -33.38 20.58
N SER A 746 -11.81 -33.59 20.63
CA SER A 746 -11.19 -34.91 20.52
C SER A 746 -11.68 -35.96 21.53
N THR A 747 -12.03 -35.56 22.74
CA THR A 747 -12.57 -36.45 23.79
C THR A 747 -14.07 -36.75 23.62
N HIS A 748 -14.76 -35.95 22.80
CA HIS A 748 -16.17 -36.08 22.48
C HIS A 748 -16.41 -36.63 21.07
N ALA A 749 -15.37 -37.18 20.43
CA ALA A 749 -15.49 -37.78 19.10
C ALA A 749 -16.64 -38.80 19.01
N GLY A 750 -17.45 -38.71 17.95
CA GLY A 750 -18.63 -39.53 17.71
C GLY A 750 -19.85 -39.18 18.59
N ARG A 751 -19.79 -38.13 19.42
CA ARG A 751 -20.93 -37.68 20.25
C ARG A 751 -21.79 -36.64 19.53
N GLN A 752 -23.04 -36.54 19.99
CA GLN A 752 -24.04 -35.56 19.55
C GLN A 752 -24.64 -34.86 20.76
N GLY A 753 -24.95 -33.58 20.60
CA GLY A 753 -25.78 -32.79 21.50
C GLY A 753 -26.72 -31.86 20.72
N THR A 754 -27.49 -31.06 21.43
CA THR A 754 -28.51 -30.15 20.91
C THR A 754 -28.40 -28.78 21.57
N LEU A 755 -28.29 -27.74 20.74
CA LEU A 755 -28.52 -26.35 21.13
C LEU A 755 -30.01 -26.03 20.98
N ASN A 756 -30.63 -25.52 22.04
CA ASN A 756 -32.00 -25.02 22.04
C ASN A 756 -31.99 -23.49 22.08
N ILE A 757 -32.73 -22.88 21.15
CA ILE A 757 -32.94 -21.44 21.04
C ILE A 757 -34.42 -21.17 21.26
N ILE A 758 -34.77 -20.34 22.24
CA ILE A 758 -36.14 -19.83 22.44
C ILE A 758 -36.13 -18.31 22.43
N THR A 759 -37.18 -17.71 21.88
CA THR A 759 -37.30 -16.25 21.77
C THR A 759 -38.61 -15.75 22.37
N ARG A 760 -38.63 -14.49 22.80
CA ARG A 760 -39.87 -13.77 23.12
C ARG A 760 -39.76 -12.29 22.74
N PRO A 761 -40.82 -11.65 22.25
CA PRO A 761 -40.77 -10.23 21.90
C PRO A 761 -40.57 -9.32 23.12
N CYS A 762 -39.71 -8.32 22.99
CA CYS A 762 -39.59 -7.20 23.93
C CYS A 762 -40.66 -6.15 23.59
N ASN A 763 -41.94 -6.40 23.87
CA ASN A 763 -43.01 -5.40 23.67
C ASN A 763 -43.67 -4.97 25.00
N PRO A 764 -43.79 -3.66 25.29
CA PRO A 764 -44.54 -3.13 26.44
C PRO A 764 -46.09 -3.22 26.35
N GLU A 765 -46.69 -3.44 25.17
CA GLU A 765 -48.17 -3.31 24.99
C GLU A 765 -48.95 -4.63 24.77
N THR A 766 -48.32 -5.81 24.70
CA THR A 766 -49.01 -7.09 24.47
C THR A 766 -48.94 -8.05 25.66
N THR A 767 -49.99 -8.85 25.85
CA THR A 767 -50.08 -9.92 26.87
C THR A 767 -49.33 -11.20 26.51
N GLU A 768 -48.73 -11.30 25.32
CA GLU A 768 -47.92 -12.45 24.91
C GLU A 768 -46.52 -12.38 25.55
N LYS A 769 -46.44 -12.82 26.81
CA LYS A 769 -45.18 -13.02 27.56
C LYS A 769 -44.61 -14.44 27.41
N ALA A 770 -45.23 -15.29 26.59
CA ALA A 770 -44.85 -16.68 26.44
C ALA A 770 -43.58 -16.80 25.56
N TRP A 771 -42.66 -17.67 25.97
CA TRP A 771 -41.54 -18.08 25.14
C TRP A 771 -42.03 -18.87 23.92
N SER A 772 -41.31 -18.77 22.81
CA SER A 772 -41.53 -19.61 21.64
C SER A 772 -41.30 -21.09 21.96
N ASP A 773 -41.78 -21.97 21.07
CA ASP A 773 -41.30 -23.36 21.06
C ASP A 773 -39.76 -23.39 20.82
N PRO A 774 -39.03 -24.35 21.41
CA PRO A 774 -37.59 -24.48 21.20
C PRO A 774 -37.23 -24.80 19.75
N ILE A 775 -36.40 -23.94 19.15
CA ILE A 775 -35.70 -24.22 17.91
C ILE A 775 -34.47 -25.06 18.26
N ARG A 776 -34.36 -26.25 17.69
CA ARG A 776 -33.28 -27.21 17.96
C ARG A 776 -32.24 -27.17 16.86
N VAL A 777 -30.97 -27.13 17.24
CA VAL A 777 -29.83 -27.21 16.34
C VAL A 777 -28.95 -28.39 16.75
N ASP A 778 -28.70 -29.32 15.82
CA ASP A 778 -27.81 -30.47 16.05
C ASP A 778 -26.36 -29.98 16.17
N VAL A 779 -25.68 -30.41 17.24
CA VAL A 779 -24.23 -30.21 17.43
C VAL A 779 -23.55 -31.57 17.39
N LEU A 780 -22.76 -31.81 16.34
CA LEU A 780 -22.16 -33.10 16.03
C LEU A 780 -20.64 -33.03 16.11
N VAL A 781 -20.00 -33.98 16.80
CA VAL A 781 -18.54 -34.15 16.79
C VAL A 781 -18.18 -35.39 15.98
N GLY A 782 -17.33 -35.20 14.97
CA GLY A 782 -16.92 -36.27 14.06
C GLY A 782 -16.15 -37.41 14.73
N GLU A 783 -15.94 -38.50 13.98
CA GLU A 783 -15.21 -39.68 14.45
C GLU A 783 -13.71 -39.43 14.66
N ASN A 784 -13.12 -40.09 15.65
CA ASN A 784 -11.70 -39.97 15.94
C ASN A 784 -10.86 -40.63 14.82
N PRO A 785 -9.87 -39.93 14.22
CA PRO A 785 -8.99 -40.48 13.19
C PRO A 785 -8.04 -41.61 13.67
N GLY A 786 -8.04 -41.96 14.96
CA GLY A 786 -7.28 -43.08 15.51
C GLY A 786 -5.78 -42.81 15.63
N LEU A 787 -5.40 -41.61 16.09
CA LEU A 787 -4.00 -41.22 16.27
C LEU A 787 -3.24 -42.25 17.13
N LYS A 788 -2.07 -42.67 16.67
CA LYS A 788 -1.18 -43.55 17.44
C LYS A 788 -0.34 -42.74 18.43
N GLN A 789 -0.11 -43.33 19.61
CA GLN A 789 0.88 -42.82 20.58
C GLN A 789 2.25 -42.70 19.90
N GLY A 790 2.98 -41.63 20.19
CA GLY A 790 4.28 -41.31 19.58
C GLY A 790 4.21 -40.52 18.27
N PHE A 791 3.03 -40.24 17.71
CA PHE A 791 2.92 -39.38 16.52
C PHE A 791 3.06 -37.89 16.87
N THR A 792 3.87 -37.18 16.10
CA THR A 792 4.06 -35.73 16.21
C THR A 792 3.95 -35.11 14.82
N GLY A 793 2.98 -34.23 14.60
CA GLY A 793 2.70 -33.65 13.29
C GLY A 793 1.32 -33.01 13.18
N TYR A 794 0.92 -32.61 11.98
CA TYR A 794 -0.39 -32.04 11.69
C TYR A 794 -1.47 -33.13 11.56
N VAL A 795 -2.72 -32.82 11.85
CA VAL A 795 -3.85 -33.77 11.73
C VAL A 795 -4.88 -33.23 10.75
N GLU A 796 -5.37 -34.08 9.85
CA GLU A 796 -6.50 -33.76 8.97
C GLU A 796 -7.75 -33.41 9.78
N ALA A 797 -8.34 -32.26 9.46
CA ALA A 797 -9.63 -31.82 9.99
C ALA A 797 -10.30 -30.85 9.01
N ASP A 798 -11.63 -30.76 9.07
CA ASP A 798 -12.42 -29.78 8.32
C ASP A 798 -12.16 -29.83 6.79
N GLY A 799 -11.85 -31.03 6.28
CA GLY A 799 -11.61 -31.31 4.87
C GLY A 799 -10.26 -30.84 4.33
N HIS A 800 -9.27 -30.56 5.18
CA HIS A 800 -7.94 -30.16 4.73
C HIS A 800 -6.84 -30.50 5.76
N ILE A 801 -5.58 -30.35 5.33
CA ILE A 801 -4.40 -30.25 6.17
C ILE A 801 -3.62 -29.00 5.73
N SER A 802 -3.54 -27.98 6.57
CA SER A 802 -2.81 -26.74 6.34
C SER A 802 -1.60 -26.69 7.27
N MET A 803 -0.39 -26.57 6.72
CA MET A 803 0.87 -26.72 7.45
C MET A 803 1.73 -25.47 7.32
N ASP A 804 2.33 -25.08 8.46
CA ASP A 804 3.32 -24.01 8.55
C ASP A 804 4.71 -24.59 8.29
N PRO A 805 5.38 -24.23 7.18
CA PRO A 805 6.71 -24.73 6.88
C PRO A 805 7.75 -24.40 7.97
N SER A 806 7.60 -23.31 8.73
CA SER A 806 8.55 -22.91 9.78
C SER A 806 8.62 -23.91 10.95
N ARG A 807 7.59 -24.75 11.12
CA ARG A 807 7.55 -25.85 12.11
C ARG A 807 8.18 -27.15 11.61
N GLY A 808 8.61 -27.19 10.35
CA GLY A 808 9.22 -28.36 9.74
C GLY A 808 10.62 -28.65 10.30
N ARG A 809 11.04 -29.91 10.20
CA ARG A 809 12.41 -30.32 10.53
C ARG A 809 13.32 -30.10 9.33
N VAL A 810 14.33 -29.25 9.48
CA VAL A 810 15.38 -29.05 8.47
C VAL A 810 16.44 -30.14 8.61
N ASN A 811 16.67 -30.87 7.53
CA ASN A 811 17.82 -31.76 7.36
C ASN A 811 18.76 -31.10 6.36
N HIS A 812 19.99 -30.83 6.79
CA HIS A 812 21.01 -30.26 5.93
C HIS A 812 21.41 -31.25 4.83
N ASP A 813 21.76 -30.69 3.68
CA ASP A 813 22.42 -31.46 2.63
C ASP A 813 23.76 -31.99 3.15
N LEU A 814 24.06 -33.27 2.88
CA LEU A 814 25.35 -33.88 3.20
C LEU A 814 26.52 -33.18 2.49
N THR A 815 26.25 -32.49 1.37
CA THR A 815 27.26 -31.72 0.62
C THR A 815 27.40 -30.27 1.10
N GLY A 816 26.43 -29.75 1.86
CA GLY A 816 26.36 -28.33 2.23
C GLY A 816 26.04 -27.36 1.07
N ALA A 817 25.75 -27.85 -0.14
CA ALA A 817 25.50 -27.00 -1.32
C ALA A 817 24.16 -26.24 -1.24
N THR A 818 23.21 -26.75 -0.45
CA THR A 818 21.91 -26.12 -0.21
C THR A 818 21.55 -26.11 1.26
N THR A 819 20.71 -25.15 1.68
CA THR A 819 20.10 -25.11 3.02
C THR A 819 18.70 -24.49 2.99
N TRP A 820 17.92 -24.75 4.03
CA TRP A 820 16.70 -24.00 4.36
C TRP A 820 17.02 -23.00 5.48
N LEU A 821 16.54 -21.77 5.33
CA LEU A 821 16.64 -20.71 6.34
C LEU A 821 15.26 -20.16 6.65
N ALA A 822 15.03 -19.82 7.91
CA ALA A 822 13.88 -19.01 8.32
C ALA A 822 14.24 -17.53 8.14
N THR A 823 13.45 -16.78 7.37
CA THR A 823 13.55 -15.33 7.26
C THR A 823 12.48 -14.70 8.13
N GLN A 824 12.92 -14.13 9.25
CA GLN A 824 12.05 -13.55 10.26
C GLN A 824 11.29 -12.31 9.74
N ASP A 825 10.04 -12.20 10.19
CA ASP A 825 9.06 -11.15 9.85
C ASP A 825 8.74 -10.98 8.35
N LEU A 826 9.08 -11.99 7.52
CA LEU A 826 8.76 -12.04 6.09
C LEU A 826 7.58 -12.98 5.76
N GLY A 827 7.14 -13.79 6.72
CA GLY A 827 6.03 -14.72 6.49
C GLY A 827 4.70 -14.02 6.24
N ARG A 828 3.87 -14.54 5.33
CA ARG A 828 2.51 -14.02 5.06
C ARG A 828 1.46 -14.45 6.09
N PHE A 829 1.73 -15.58 6.77
CA PHE A 829 0.81 -16.31 7.66
C PHE A 829 1.35 -16.46 9.09
N GLY A 830 2.66 -16.33 9.26
CA GLY A 830 3.36 -16.34 10.53
C GLY A 830 4.50 -15.32 10.48
N PRO A 831 5.34 -15.23 11.51
CA PRO A 831 6.49 -14.34 11.46
C PRO A 831 7.49 -14.79 10.38
N ASP A 832 7.71 -16.09 10.21
CA ASP A 832 8.86 -16.59 9.44
C ASP A 832 8.45 -17.16 8.07
N LEU A 833 9.24 -16.80 7.05
CA LEU A 833 9.23 -17.45 5.73
C LEU A 833 10.33 -18.51 5.69
N MET A 834 10.06 -19.71 5.20
CA MET A 834 11.12 -20.68 4.92
C MET A 834 11.67 -20.48 3.50
N GLN A 835 12.96 -20.21 3.37
CA GLN A 835 13.60 -19.92 2.08
C GLN A 835 14.81 -20.83 1.83
N THR A 836 14.96 -21.30 0.59
CA THR A 836 16.15 -22.04 0.17
C THR A 836 17.35 -21.11 -0.07
N ARG A 837 18.55 -21.59 0.23
CA ARG A 837 19.82 -21.01 -0.22
C ARG A 837 20.63 -22.05 -1.00
N GLY A 838 21.28 -21.59 -2.06
CA GLY A 838 22.12 -22.44 -2.91
C GLY A 838 21.34 -23.20 -3.98
N TRP A 839 22.02 -24.09 -4.71
CA TRP A 839 21.45 -24.84 -5.83
C TRP A 839 21.84 -26.33 -5.75
N SER A 840 20.94 -27.21 -6.15
CA SER A 840 21.21 -28.66 -6.29
C SER A 840 20.80 -29.17 -7.67
N ASP A 841 21.41 -30.27 -8.11
CA ASP A 841 21.05 -30.91 -9.36
C ASP A 841 19.61 -31.46 -9.28
N PRO A 842 18.68 -30.96 -10.11
CA PRO A 842 17.28 -31.39 -10.11
C PRO A 842 17.10 -32.87 -10.42
N GLU A 843 18.08 -33.59 -10.98
CA GLU A 843 17.97 -35.03 -11.24
C GLU A 843 18.46 -35.90 -10.07
N SER A 844 19.42 -35.38 -9.31
CA SER A 844 20.10 -36.09 -8.23
C SER A 844 19.17 -36.52 -7.08
N GLY A 845 18.11 -35.74 -6.82
CA GLY A 845 17.31 -35.89 -5.61
C GLY A 845 18.07 -35.56 -4.32
N SER A 846 19.27 -34.97 -4.44
CA SER A 846 20.06 -34.44 -3.33
C SER A 846 19.69 -32.98 -3.06
N GLY A 847 19.88 -32.53 -1.82
CA GLY A 847 19.55 -31.17 -1.39
C GLY A 847 19.03 -31.12 0.04
N ALA A 848 19.08 -29.94 0.65
CA ALA A 848 18.53 -29.72 1.97
C ALA A 848 17.01 -29.93 1.95
N CYS A 849 16.52 -30.59 2.99
CA CYS A 849 15.15 -31.05 3.06
C CYS A 849 14.43 -30.44 4.26
N LEU A 850 13.27 -29.84 4.02
CA LEU A 850 12.32 -29.44 5.06
C LEU A 850 11.22 -30.51 5.15
N SER A 851 11.12 -31.19 6.30
CA SER A 851 10.19 -32.30 6.53
C SER A 851 9.02 -31.91 7.43
N LEU A 852 7.79 -32.17 6.98
CA LEU A 852 6.55 -31.96 7.71
C LEU A 852 5.82 -33.30 7.84
N ASP A 853 5.49 -33.67 9.08
CA ASP A 853 4.74 -34.91 9.36
C ASP A 853 3.25 -34.58 9.50
N PHE A 854 2.38 -35.41 8.93
CA PHE A 854 0.93 -35.24 9.02
C PHE A 854 0.18 -36.58 9.14
N TRP A 855 -1.05 -36.53 9.67
CA TRP A 855 -1.94 -37.67 9.81
C TRP A 855 -3.18 -37.49 8.94
N LEU A 856 -3.34 -38.41 7.99
CA LEU A 856 -4.46 -38.42 7.05
C LEU A 856 -5.60 -39.33 7.56
N LYS A 857 -6.81 -38.79 7.63
CA LYS A 857 -8.07 -39.49 7.94
C LYS A 857 -8.71 -40.04 6.66
N THR A 858 -8.73 -39.24 5.59
CA THR A 858 -9.44 -39.54 4.34
C THR A 858 -8.45 -40.10 3.31
N PRO A 859 -8.48 -41.40 2.97
CA PRO A 859 -7.59 -41.96 1.94
C PRO A 859 -7.99 -41.45 0.54
N GLY A 860 -7.03 -41.17 -0.33
CA GLY A 860 -7.33 -40.65 -1.66
C GLY A 860 -6.14 -40.04 -2.38
N ARG A 861 -6.41 -39.54 -3.60
CA ARG A 861 -5.50 -38.65 -4.32
C ARG A 861 -5.94 -37.23 -4.01
N HIS A 862 -5.09 -36.50 -3.30
CA HIS A 862 -5.41 -35.17 -2.81
C HIS A 862 -4.63 -34.12 -3.58
N ARG A 863 -5.19 -32.92 -3.71
CA ARG A 863 -4.49 -31.77 -4.28
C ARG A 863 -3.60 -31.15 -3.21
N LEU A 864 -2.31 -31.00 -3.52
CA LEU A 864 -1.37 -30.21 -2.74
C LEU A 864 -1.25 -28.82 -3.34
N GLU A 865 -1.21 -27.82 -2.48
CA GLU A 865 -0.97 -26.42 -2.79
C GLU A 865 0.26 -25.93 -2.02
N ALA A 866 1.24 -25.39 -2.72
CA ALA A 866 2.40 -24.73 -2.16
C ALA A 866 2.29 -23.23 -2.39
N HIS A 867 2.07 -22.49 -1.29
CA HIS A 867 1.95 -21.04 -1.29
C HIS A 867 3.35 -20.45 -1.09
N ARG A 868 3.89 -19.87 -2.16
CA ARG A 868 5.23 -19.28 -2.16
C ARG A 868 5.18 -17.76 -2.32
N LEU A 869 6.16 -17.05 -1.75
CA LEU A 869 6.35 -15.65 -2.11
C LEU A 869 6.87 -15.53 -3.54
N PRO A 870 6.49 -14.50 -4.29
CA PRO A 870 6.82 -14.37 -5.70
C PRO A 870 8.23 -13.84 -5.98
N THR A 871 9.24 -14.49 -5.40
CA THR A 871 10.63 -14.26 -5.79
C THR A 871 10.80 -14.58 -7.29
N LEU A 872 11.63 -13.81 -8.00
CA LEU A 872 11.79 -13.87 -9.46
C LEU A 872 13.20 -14.31 -9.87
N ASN A 873 13.32 -14.78 -11.12
CA ASN A 873 14.58 -15.16 -11.76
C ASN A 873 14.44 -15.09 -13.29
N SER A 874 14.59 -13.90 -13.88
CA SER A 874 14.23 -13.66 -15.29
C SER A 874 14.97 -14.53 -16.32
N ARG A 875 16.16 -15.02 -15.97
CA ARG A 875 17.00 -15.88 -16.83
C ARG A 875 16.98 -17.35 -16.45
N GLY A 876 16.33 -17.71 -15.34
CA GLY A 876 16.41 -19.04 -14.76
C GLY A 876 15.07 -19.70 -14.56
N ARG A 877 15.07 -20.69 -13.69
CA ARG A 877 13.91 -21.46 -13.26
C ARG A 877 13.77 -21.32 -11.75
N ILE A 878 12.57 -21.60 -11.25
CA ILE A 878 12.26 -21.55 -9.82
C ILE A 878 11.52 -22.85 -9.48
N ARG A 879 12.24 -23.77 -8.85
CA ARG A 879 11.77 -25.15 -8.63
C ARG A 879 11.95 -25.59 -7.19
N LEU A 880 11.04 -26.44 -6.76
CA LEU A 880 11.06 -27.16 -5.50
C LEU A 880 10.68 -28.61 -5.75
N ARG A 881 11.37 -29.56 -5.13
CA ARG A 881 10.97 -30.97 -5.21
C ARG A 881 10.10 -31.34 -4.02
N VAL A 882 8.96 -31.98 -4.31
CA VAL A 882 8.01 -32.49 -3.31
C VAL A 882 8.09 -34.01 -3.28
N SER A 883 8.49 -34.57 -2.15
CA SER A 883 8.56 -36.01 -1.90
C SER A 883 7.62 -36.40 -0.76
N LEU A 884 7.02 -37.59 -0.88
CA LEU A 884 6.18 -38.20 0.15
C LEU A 884 6.78 -39.53 0.57
N ASP A 885 6.82 -39.78 1.88
CA ASP A 885 7.22 -41.04 2.50
C ASP A 885 8.55 -41.63 1.98
N GLY A 886 9.50 -40.76 1.63
CA GLY A 886 10.83 -41.14 1.14
C GLY A 886 10.89 -41.56 -0.33
N THR A 887 9.86 -41.26 -1.13
CA THR A 887 9.88 -41.46 -2.60
C THR A 887 10.82 -40.47 -3.30
N ARG A 888 11.09 -40.64 -4.61
CA ARG A 888 11.92 -39.69 -5.38
C ARG A 888 11.29 -38.29 -5.44
N GLY A 889 9.97 -38.19 -5.32
CA GLY A 889 9.21 -36.95 -5.44
C GLY A 889 9.09 -36.41 -6.87
N GLU A 890 8.30 -35.36 -7.03
CA GLU A 890 8.10 -34.62 -8.29
C GLU A 890 8.56 -33.17 -8.14
N ILE A 891 8.86 -32.51 -9.25
CA ILE A 891 9.28 -31.10 -9.26
C ILE A 891 8.04 -30.22 -9.43
N LEU A 892 7.82 -29.33 -8.47
CA LEU A 892 6.99 -28.14 -8.62
C LEU A 892 7.84 -27.04 -9.24
N GLU A 893 7.32 -26.40 -10.27
CA GLU A 893 7.99 -25.32 -10.98
C GLU A 893 7.05 -24.13 -11.13
N SER A 894 7.57 -22.93 -10.88
CA SER A 894 6.84 -21.69 -11.10
C SER A 894 6.90 -21.28 -12.57
N PRO A 895 5.75 -21.02 -13.22
CA PRO A 895 5.71 -20.35 -14.52
C PRO A 895 6.04 -18.85 -14.40
N THR A 896 5.94 -18.27 -13.20
CA THR A 896 6.07 -16.84 -12.91
C THR A 896 7.52 -16.49 -12.55
N THR A 897 8.41 -16.46 -13.55
CA THR A 897 9.84 -16.17 -13.34
C THR A 897 10.24 -14.72 -13.56
N ASP A 898 9.37 -13.90 -14.17
CA ASP A 898 9.59 -12.47 -14.47
C ASP A 898 8.24 -11.74 -14.68
N GLU A 899 8.24 -10.41 -14.72
CA GLU A 899 7.02 -9.57 -14.79
C GLU A 899 6.11 -9.83 -16.02
N PHE A 900 6.64 -10.45 -17.07
CA PHE A 900 5.91 -10.76 -18.32
C PHE A 900 5.67 -12.27 -18.52
N ARG A 901 5.85 -13.10 -17.48
CA ARG A 901 5.72 -14.57 -17.56
C ARG A 901 4.80 -15.09 -16.48
N GLY A 902 4.08 -16.18 -16.79
CA GLY A 902 3.12 -16.79 -15.87
C GLY A 902 2.02 -15.81 -15.50
N ASP A 903 1.56 -15.88 -14.25
CA ASP A 903 0.44 -15.11 -13.72
C ASP A 903 0.94 -14.01 -12.77
N TRP A 904 2.02 -13.32 -13.16
CA TRP A 904 2.69 -12.31 -12.33
C TRP A 904 1.74 -11.23 -11.79
N GLN A 905 0.82 -10.73 -12.63
CA GLN A 905 -0.14 -9.68 -12.22
C GLN A 905 -1.05 -10.13 -11.07
N GLU A 906 -1.58 -11.36 -11.13
CA GLU A 906 -2.42 -11.91 -10.07
C GLU A 906 -1.57 -12.18 -8.81
N THR A 907 -0.37 -12.70 -9.03
CA THR A 907 0.61 -13.03 -8.00
C THR A 907 1.02 -11.81 -7.16
N ILE A 908 1.23 -10.63 -7.77
CA ILE A 908 1.57 -9.39 -7.03
C ILE A 908 0.38 -8.79 -6.28
N VAL A 909 -0.85 -9.03 -6.76
CA VAL A 909 -2.08 -8.59 -6.06
C VAL A 909 -2.29 -9.40 -4.78
N TYR A 910 -1.98 -10.69 -4.81
CA TYR A 910 -2.09 -11.60 -3.67
C TYR A 910 -0.81 -11.68 -2.83
N ASN A 911 0.30 -11.18 -3.38
CA ASN A 911 1.66 -11.35 -2.91
C ASN A 911 1.96 -12.82 -2.53
N ALA A 912 1.48 -13.74 -3.36
CA ALA A 912 1.70 -15.17 -3.23
C ALA A 912 1.39 -15.84 -4.57
N GLU A 913 2.19 -16.85 -4.91
CA GLU A 913 1.89 -17.76 -6.02
C GLU A 913 1.52 -19.13 -5.43
N GLN A 914 0.42 -19.69 -5.93
CA GLN A 914 -0.05 -21.02 -5.54
C GLN A 914 0.37 -22.06 -6.58
N LEU A 915 1.43 -22.81 -6.29
CA LEU A 915 1.83 -23.96 -7.11
C LEU A 915 1.04 -25.20 -6.68
N THR A 916 0.51 -25.97 -7.64
CA THR A 916 -0.35 -27.11 -7.31
C THR A 916 0.06 -28.40 -8.00
N MET A 917 -0.18 -29.52 -7.34
CA MET A 917 0.01 -30.87 -7.89
C MET A 917 -0.99 -31.85 -7.29
N ILE A 918 -1.26 -32.95 -8.00
CA ILE A 918 -2.05 -34.06 -7.48
C ILE A 918 -1.11 -35.09 -6.86
N LEU A 919 -1.26 -35.33 -5.56
CA LEU A 919 -0.48 -36.31 -4.84
C LEU A 919 -0.79 -37.74 -5.33
N PRO A 920 0.16 -38.70 -5.16
CA PRO A 920 -0.14 -40.11 -5.30
C PRO A 920 -1.25 -40.53 -4.33
N TYR A 921 -1.82 -41.72 -4.54
CA TYR A 921 -2.84 -42.25 -3.63
C TYR A 921 -2.25 -42.46 -2.23
N LEU A 922 -2.80 -41.77 -1.23
CA LEU A 922 -2.43 -41.88 0.17
C LEU A 922 -3.45 -42.73 0.94
N LYS A 923 -2.95 -43.57 1.85
CA LYS A 923 -3.79 -44.35 2.77
C LYS A 923 -4.12 -43.51 4.00
N ALA A 924 -5.15 -43.86 4.75
CA ALA A 924 -5.34 -43.26 6.07
C ALA A 924 -4.17 -43.66 6.99
N GLY A 925 -3.65 -42.70 7.77
CA GLY A 925 -2.52 -42.90 8.68
C GLY A 925 -1.45 -41.79 8.59
N PRO A 926 -0.28 -42.02 9.21
CA PRO A 926 0.81 -41.05 9.23
C PRO A 926 1.56 -41.01 7.90
N HIS A 927 1.93 -39.80 7.49
CA HIS A 927 2.70 -39.51 6.29
C HIS A 927 3.75 -38.45 6.57
N ARG A 928 4.82 -38.44 5.76
CA ARG A 928 5.85 -37.40 5.77
C ARG A 928 5.93 -36.71 4.42
N LEU A 929 5.70 -35.41 4.43
CA LEU A 929 5.98 -34.51 3.32
C LEU A 929 7.41 -33.98 3.42
N GLN A 930 8.15 -34.03 2.33
CA GLN A 930 9.51 -33.54 2.23
C GLN A 930 9.62 -32.52 1.10
N LEU A 931 10.04 -31.31 1.43
CA LEU A 931 10.32 -30.22 0.50
C LEU A 931 11.84 -30.13 0.32
N ILE A 932 12.34 -30.53 -0.85
CA ILE A 932 13.77 -30.65 -1.13
C ILE A 932 14.19 -29.47 -2.00
N ALA A 933 15.19 -28.72 -1.53
CA ALA A 933 15.72 -27.54 -2.21
C ALA A 933 16.31 -27.93 -3.58
N VAL A 934 15.94 -27.16 -4.62
CA VAL A 934 16.46 -27.30 -5.99
C VAL A 934 17.10 -25.99 -6.43
N ASP A 935 16.30 -24.92 -6.49
CA ASP A 935 16.78 -23.60 -6.85
C ASP A 935 16.90 -22.69 -5.62
N ASP A 936 17.79 -21.69 -5.72
CA ASP A 936 18.05 -20.68 -4.69
C ASP A 936 16.84 -19.74 -4.53
N SER A 937 16.66 -19.18 -3.33
CA SER A 937 15.64 -18.16 -3.05
C SER A 937 14.18 -18.60 -3.25
N PHE A 938 13.88 -19.90 -3.25
CA PHE A 938 12.51 -20.42 -3.20
C PHE A 938 11.97 -20.24 -1.78
N GLY A 939 11.13 -19.22 -1.58
CA GLY A 939 10.45 -18.94 -0.30
C GLY A 939 9.07 -19.58 -0.22
N ILE A 940 8.74 -20.26 0.88
CA ILE A 940 7.46 -20.92 1.12
C ILE A 940 6.86 -20.53 2.48
N ASP A 941 5.57 -20.20 2.46
CA ASP A 941 4.82 -19.70 3.62
C ASP A 941 3.74 -20.67 4.11
N LYS A 942 3.15 -21.47 3.22
CA LYS A 942 2.07 -22.41 3.58
C LYS A 942 2.03 -23.60 2.62
N ILE A 943 1.72 -24.78 3.15
CA ILE A 943 1.32 -25.95 2.37
C ILE A 943 -0.12 -26.32 2.74
N VAL A 944 -0.97 -26.58 1.74
CA VAL A 944 -2.32 -27.11 1.95
C VAL A 944 -2.49 -28.43 1.21
N ILE A 945 -3.06 -29.44 1.87
CA ILE A 945 -3.54 -30.67 1.25
C ILE A 945 -5.07 -30.69 1.40
N ASN A 946 -5.79 -30.56 0.29
CA ASN A 946 -7.26 -30.56 0.29
C ASN A 946 -7.79 -31.99 0.25
N THR A 947 -8.53 -32.38 1.29
CA THR A 947 -9.12 -33.74 1.42
C THR A 947 -10.65 -33.75 1.27
N GLY A 948 -11.28 -32.57 1.33
CA GLY A 948 -12.71 -32.35 1.15
C GLY A 948 -13.06 -31.53 -0.09
N ARG A 949 -14.25 -30.92 -0.08
CA ARG A 949 -14.67 -30.00 -1.15
C ARG A 949 -13.90 -28.69 -1.03
N GLU A 950 -13.23 -28.31 -2.12
CA GLU A 950 -12.54 -27.03 -2.23
C GLU A 950 -13.51 -25.86 -1.98
N ARG A 951 -13.06 -24.89 -1.19
CA ARG A 951 -13.80 -23.67 -0.86
C ARG A 951 -13.01 -22.47 -1.38
N THR A 952 -13.71 -21.47 -1.90
CA THR A 952 -13.09 -20.22 -2.33
C THR A 952 -12.50 -19.49 -1.13
N SER A 953 -11.23 -19.12 -1.20
CA SER A 953 -10.53 -18.32 -0.18
C SER A 953 -9.33 -17.63 -0.82
N ARG A 954 -8.92 -16.49 -0.27
CA ARG A 954 -7.72 -15.78 -0.75
C ARG A 954 -6.46 -16.16 0.04
N LEU A 955 -6.62 -16.56 1.30
CA LEU A 955 -5.53 -16.93 2.21
C LEU A 955 -5.36 -18.43 2.39
N GLY A 956 -6.27 -19.25 1.87
CA GLY A 956 -6.36 -20.67 2.24
C GLY A 956 -6.82 -20.85 3.69
N PRO A 957 -7.08 -22.09 4.12
CA PRO A 957 -7.48 -22.36 5.50
C PRO A 957 -6.39 -22.00 6.52
N ALA A 958 -6.81 -21.73 7.77
CA ALA A 958 -5.91 -21.61 8.92
C ALA A 958 -5.06 -22.88 9.10
N PHE A 959 -3.92 -22.78 9.79
CA PHE A 959 -3.07 -23.96 10.03
C PHE A 959 -3.81 -25.01 10.86
N SER A 960 -3.72 -26.27 10.43
CA SER A 960 -4.37 -27.40 11.09
C SER A 960 -3.71 -27.69 12.45
N THR A 961 -4.44 -28.40 13.31
CA THR A 961 -3.94 -28.76 14.64
C THR A 961 -2.65 -29.57 14.54
N TRP A 962 -1.64 -29.12 15.28
CA TRP A 962 -0.40 -29.86 15.49
C TRP A 962 -0.49 -30.65 16.81
N VAL A 963 -0.12 -31.93 16.77
CA VAL A 963 -0.14 -32.84 17.92
C VAL A 963 1.27 -33.28 18.31
N ALA A 964 1.48 -33.54 19.61
CA ALA A 964 2.68 -34.18 20.15
C ALA A 964 2.28 -35.44 20.92
N ASP A 965 2.98 -36.56 20.66
CA ASP A 965 2.70 -37.87 21.27
C ASP A 965 1.23 -38.33 21.11
N GLY A 966 0.64 -38.03 19.95
CA GLY A 966 -0.75 -38.37 19.63
C GLY A 966 -1.80 -37.59 20.42
N ARG A 967 -1.40 -36.55 21.17
CA ARG A 967 -2.30 -35.65 21.89
C ARG A 967 -2.18 -34.24 21.32
N PRO A 968 -3.26 -33.44 21.32
CA PRO A 968 -3.12 -32.00 21.15
C PRO A 968 -2.05 -31.52 22.14
N SER A 969 -1.06 -30.75 21.68
CA SER A 969 -0.06 -30.20 22.60
C SER A 969 -0.79 -29.40 23.67
N GLN A 970 -0.72 -29.81 24.94
CA GLN A 970 -1.20 -28.98 26.03
C GLN A 970 -0.42 -27.67 25.97
N GLN A 971 -1.14 -26.55 25.85
CA GLN A 971 -0.63 -25.23 26.23
C GLN A 971 0.13 -25.38 27.55
N ALA A 972 1.40 -25.01 27.55
CA ALA A 972 2.22 -25.05 28.74
C ALA A 972 1.72 -23.98 29.72
N ASP A 973 0.93 -24.39 30.70
CA ASP A 973 0.57 -23.61 31.89
C ASP A 973 1.68 -23.69 32.97
N ASN A 974 2.94 -23.97 32.58
CA ASN A 974 4.05 -24.15 33.50
C ASN A 974 5.12 -23.07 33.31
N GLY A 975 5.25 -22.22 34.32
CA GLY A 975 6.31 -21.23 34.44
C GLY A 975 7.69 -21.86 34.43
N SER A 976 8.38 -21.74 33.30
CA SER A 976 9.84 -21.73 33.23
C SER A 976 10.26 -20.73 32.16
N SER A 977 11.11 -19.79 32.57
CA SER A 977 11.61 -18.66 31.81
C SER A 977 12.29 -19.07 30.51
N HIS A 978 11.88 -18.41 29.41
CA HIS A 978 12.43 -18.38 28.03
C HIS A 978 11.57 -18.98 26.90
N SER A 979 10.28 -19.26 27.12
CA SER A 979 9.31 -19.28 26.01
C SER A 979 8.83 -17.84 25.78
N SER A 980 9.32 -17.18 24.74
CA SER A 980 8.82 -15.86 24.32
C SER A 980 7.35 -15.95 23.88
N ASP A 981 6.65 -14.81 23.88
CA ASP A 981 5.29 -14.63 23.36
C ASP A 981 5.08 -15.12 21.90
N MET A 982 6.10 -15.69 21.24
CA MET A 982 6.03 -16.29 19.90
C MET A 982 5.15 -17.53 19.82
N ASP A 983 5.00 -18.32 20.88
CA ASP A 983 4.07 -19.48 20.84
C ASP A 983 2.59 -19.05 20.91
N ARG A 984 2.28 -17.90 21.52
CA ARG A 984 0.97 -17.24 21.38
C ARG A 984 0.74 -16.74 19.95
N ALA A 985 1.80 -16.27 19.28
CA ALA A 985 1.75 -15.73 17.93
C ALA A 985 1.71 -16.79 16.82
N GLN A 986 2.28 -17.98 16.98
CA GLN A 986 2.27 -18.99 15.92
C GLN A 986 0.93 -19.73 15.79
N THR A 987 0.18 -19.85 16.87
CA THR A 987 -1.24 -20.21 16.78
C THR A 987 -2.13 -19.04 16.40
N SER A 988 -1.63 -17.79 16.29
CA SER A 988 -2.46 -16.60 15.97
C SER A 988 -2.98 -16.54 14.54
N ASN A 989 -2.55 -17.46 13.68
CA ASN A 989 -3.23 -17.68 12.40
C ASN A 989 -4.54 -18.48 12.58
N GLN A 990 -4.71 -19.13 13.74
CA GLN A 990 -6.01 -19.16 14.38
C GLN A 990 -6.12 -17.84 15.14
N ILE A 991 -6.91 -16.90 14.62
CA ILE A 991 -7.52 -15.90 15.49
C ILE A 991 -8.47 -16.71 16.39
N THR A 992 -7.94 -17.39 17.41
CA THR A 992 -8.72 -18.18 18.39
C THR A 992 -9.56 -17.27 19.27
N ASP A 993 -9.31 -15.97 19.20
CA ASP A 993 -10.19 -14.93 19.70
C ASP A 993 -10.93 -14.33 18.50
N HIS A 994 -11.78 -15.14 17.84
CA HIS A 994 -12.93 -14.59 17.11
C HIS A 994 -13.83 -13.93 18.15
N GLN A 995 -13.39 -12.77 18.65
CA GLN A 995 -14.19 -11.86 19.43
C GLN A 995 -15.49 -11.71 18.64
N PRO A 996 -16.66 -11.94 19.28
CA PRO A 996 -17.94 -11.90 18.58
C PRO A 996 -18.02 -10.60 17.80
N THR A 997 -18.51 -10.64 16.56
CA THR A 997 -18.72 -9.45 15.74
C THR A 997 -19.40 -8.39 16.61
N PRO A 998 -18.73 -7.27 16.94
CA PRO A 998 -19.26 -6.33 17.92
C PRO A 998 -20.60 -5.78 17.42
N THR A 999 -21.52 -5.49 18.34
CA THR A 999 -22.82 -4.86 18.00
C THR A 999 -22.59 -3.50 17.36
N ALA A 1000 -23.60 -2.95 16.67
CA ALA A 1000 -23.46 -1.65 16.02
C ALA A 1000 -23.15 -0.57 17.07
N GLU A 1001 -23.79 -0.65 18.24
CA GLU A 1001 -23.56 0.24 19.36
C GLU A 1001 -22.18 0.06 20.00
N ALA A 1002 -21.65 -1.16 20.01
CA ALA A 1002 -20.31 -1.45 20.52
C ALA A 1002 -19.20 -0.86 19.64
N LEU A 1003 -19.46 -0.58 18.36
CA LEU A 1003 -18.53 0.08 17.45
C LEU A 1003 -18.80 1.60 17.32
N ASP A 1004 -20.06 1.99 17.14
CA ASP A 1004 -20.44 3.36 16.76
C ASP A 1004 -19.99 4.39 17.80
N ARG A 1005 -20.35 4.18 19.07
CA ARG A 1005 -20.03 5.14 20.14
C ARG A 1005 -18.52 5.28 20.36
N PRO A 1006 -17.71 4.20 20.49
CA PRO A 1006 -16.27 4.33 20.62
C PRO A 1006 -15.60 5.02 19.43
N LEU A 1007 -15.99 4.69 18.20
CA LEU A 1007 -15.40 5.28 16.99
C LEU A 1007 -15.77 6.75 16.82
N ARG A 1008 -17.01 7.15 17.12
CA ARG A 1008 -17.40 8.57 17.14
C ARG A 1008 -16.63 9.36 18.19
N ASN A 1009 -16.51 8.81 19.40
CA ASN A 1009 -15.72 9.45 20.46
C ASN A 1009 -14.24 9.57 20.08
N LEU A 1010 -13.70 8.55 19.40
CA LEU A 1010 -12.35 8.56 18.83
C LEU A 1010 -12.21 9.69 17.82
N ALA A 1011 -13.11 9.80 16.85
CA ALA A 1011 -13.04 10.82 15.82
C ALA A 1011 -13.23 12.25 16.35
N ILE A 1012 -14.16 12.47 17.27
CA ILE A 1012 -14.35 13.79 17.90
C ILE A 1012 -13.14 14.14 18.78
N GLY A 1013 -12.67 13.19 19.59
CA GLY A 1013 -11.58 13.41 20.52
C GLY A 1013 -10.23 13.61 19.82
N ASP A 1014 -9.98 12.84 18.76
CA ASP A 1014 -8.68 12.79 18.13
C ASP A 1014 -8.65 13.53 16.77
N TYR A 1015 -9.71 13.51 15.95
CA TYR A 1015 -9.76 14.24 14.66
C TYR A 1015 -10.55 15.56 14.72
N GLY A 1016 -11.09 15.94 15.89
CA GLY A 1016 -11.87 17.17 16.07
C GLY A 1016 -13.22 17.19 15.32
N THR A 1017 -13.61 16.10 14.68
CA THR A 1017 -14.72 16.04 13.72
C THR A 1017 -15.60 14.82 13.96
N ASP A 1018 -16.91 15.03 14.04
CA ASP A 1018 -17.89 13.94 14.04
C ASP A 1018 -17.95 13.29 12.64
N PRO A 1019 -17.80 11.97 12.51
CA PRO A 1019 -17.85 11.26 11.23
C PRO A 1019 -19.08 11.58 10.34
N ASP A 1020 -20.24 11.84 10.95
CA ASP A 1020 -21.48 12.21 10.22
C ASP A 1020 -21.43 13.64 9.65
N HIS A 1021 -20.56 14.48 10.20
CA HIS A 1021 -20.38 15.87 9.85
C HIS A 1021 -19.04 16.13 9.16
N ALA A 1022 -18.24 15.09 8.91
CA ALA A 1022 -16.98 15.20 8.20
C ALA A 1022 -17.20 15.81 6.80
N PRO A 1023 -16.40 16.82 6.39
CA PRO A 1023 -16.58 17.49 5.11
C PRO A 1023 -16.57 16.50 3.94
N ASN A 1024 -17.48 16.72 2.98
CA ASN A 1024 -17.48 15.96 1.74
C ASN A 1024 -16.22 16.28 0.93
N GLU A 1025 -15.76 15.29 0.18
CA GLU A 1025 -14.67 15.49 -0.76
C GLU A 1025 -15.18 16.13 -2.07
N PRO A 1026 -14.30 16.78 -2.84
CA PRO A 1026 -14.63 17.26 -4.18
C PRO A 1026 -15.09 16.11 -5.07
N VAL A 1027 -16.12 16.35 -5.87
CA VAL A 1027 -16.56 15.41 -6.91
C VAL A 1027 -15.88 15.80 -8.24
N PRO A 1028 -15.23 14.86 -8.94
CA PRO A 1028 -14.63 15.13 -10.25
C PRO A 1028 -15.68 15.25 -11.35
N TYR A 1029 -15.38 16.11 -12.32
CA TYR A 1029 -16.15 16.30 -13.56
C TYR A 1029 -15.32 15.84 -14.76
N PHE A 1030 -15.91 14.96 -15.56
CA PHE A 1030 -15.35 14.42 -16.80
C PHE A 1030 -16.17 14.96 -17.99
N ASP A 1031 -15.83 16.18 -18.40
CA ASP A 1031 -16.43 16.86 -19.55
C ASP A 1031 -15.84 16.38 -20.90
N GLN A 1032 -16.37 16.86 -22.02
CA GLN A 1032 -15.86 16.47 -23.35
C GLN A 1032 -14.36 16.73 -23.51
N ASP A 1033 -13.84 17.83 -22.96
CA ASP A 1033 -12.41 18.18 -23.03
C ASP A 1033 -11.54 17.11 -22.35
N TYR A 1034 -11.95 16.63 -21.18
CA TYR A 1034 -11.25 15.56 -20.47
C TYR A 1034 -11.07 14.32 -21.35
N TRP A 1035 -12.11 13.96 -22.11
CA TRP A 1035 -12.12 12.77 -22.97
C TRP A 1035 -11.29 12.92 -24.25
N LEU A 1036 -11.07 14.16 -24.73
CA LEU A 1036 -10.23 14.43 -25.91
C LEU A 1036 -8.74 14.10 -25.68
N HIS A 1037 -8.25 14.21 -24.43
CA HIS A 1037 -6.85 13.97 -24.08
C HIS A 1037 -6.54 12.54 -23.65
N GLY A 1038 -7.49 11.61 -23.82
CA GLY A 1038 -7.25 10.19 -23.68
C GLY A 1038 -7.17 9.65 -22.23
N GLY A 1039 -7.47 10.49 -21.23
CA GLY A 1039 -7.73 10.08 -19.84
C GLY A 1039 -6.55 9.55 -19.02
N LEU A 1040 -5.43 9.14 -19.65
CA LEU A 1040 -4.18 8.85 -18.96
C LEU A 1040 -3.52 10.18 -18.56
N TYR A 1041 -3.18 10.33 -17.27
CA TYR A 1041 -2.48 11.48 -16.70
C TYR A 1041 -3.21 12.84 -16.77
N THR A 1042 -4.45 12.88 -17.28
CA THR A 1042 -5.25 14.10 -17.29
C THR A 1042 -5.93 14.27 -15.95
N ARG A 1043 -5.64 15.37 -15.24
CA ARG A 1043 -6.34 15.71 -13.98
C ARG A 1043 -7.80 16.09 -14.29
N PRO A 1044 -8.80 15.47 -13.63
CA PRO A 1044 -10.18 15.91 -13.79
C PRO A 1044 -10.37 17.31 -13.21
N LYS A 1045 -11.37 18.05 -13.72
CA LYS A 1045 -11.78 19.31 -13.10
C LYS A 1045 -12.47 18.98 -11.76
N LEU A 1046 -11.94 19.49 -10.65
CA LEU A 1046 -12.52 19.32 -9.31
C LEU A 1046 -13.34 20.57 -8.91
N VAL A 1047 -14.47 20.38 -8.22
CA VAL A 1047 -15.24 21.47 -7.61
C VAL A 1047 -15.30 21.26 -6.08
N TRP A 1048 -14.84 22.27 -5.34
CA TRP A 1048 -14.73 22.25 -3.89
C TRP A 1048 -16.05 22.63 -3.20
N PRO A 1049 -16.47 21.92 -2.13
CA PRO A 1049 -17.46 22.43 -1.19
C PRO A 1049 -16.96 23.76 -0.60
N ALA A 1050 -17.85 24.76 -0.50
CA ALA A 1050 -17.50 26.18 -0.40
C ALA A 1050 -16.42 26.52 0.63
N GLY A 1051 -15.22 26.82 0.12
CA GLY A 1051 -14.13 27.49 0.81
C GLY A 1051 -13.17 28.03 -0.23
N HIS A 1052 -13.36 29.28 -0.65
CA HIS A 1052 -12.63 29.96 -1.73
C HIS A 1052 -12.99 29.57 -3.17
N GLN A 1053 -14.23 29.86 -3.57
CA GLN A 1053 -14.41 30.50 -4.88
C GLN A 1053 -15.34 31.70 -4.72
N HIS A 1054 -14.85 32.86 -5.14
CA HIS A 1054 -15.68 34.00 -5.50
C HIS A 1054 -16.48 33.63 -6.74
N GLU A 1055 -17.53 32.83 -6.58
CA GLU A 1055 -18.63 32.76 -7.54
C GLU A 1055 -19.91 33.14 -6.81
N GLN A 1056 -20.69 33.98 -7.49
CA GLN A 1056 -21.83 34.70 -6.94
C GLN A 1056 -22.78 33.77 -6.19
N LYS A 1057 -23.26 34.22 -5.02
CA LYS A 1057 -24.49 33.71 -4.42
C LYS A 1057 -25.54 33.62 -5.52
N LEU A 1058 -25.87 32.41 -5.96
CA LEU A 1058 -27.11 32.14 -6.67
C LEU A 1058 -28.22 32.54 -5.70
N SER A 1059 -28.73 33.73 -5.93
CA SER A 1059 -29.82 34.33 -5.19
C SER A 1059 -30.98 33.35 -5.16
N GLN A 1060 -31.63 33.26 -4.00
CA GLN A 1060 -32.98 32.72 -3.85
C GLN A 1060 -33.91 33.36 -4.90
N ASN A 1061 -34.08 32.72 -6.05
CA ASN A 1061 -35.06 33.17 -7.03
C ASN A 1061 -36.42 32.62 -6.63
N LYS A 1062 -37.15 33.42 -5.86
CA LYS A 1062 -38.61 33.34 -5.71
C LYS A 1062 -39.31 33.97 -6.93
N ASP A 1063 -38.94 33.55 -8.14
CA ASP A 1063 -39.55 34.07 -9.37
C ASP A 1063 -40.13 32.91 -10.18
N THR A 1064 -41.45 32.73 -10.08
CA THR A 1064 -42.24 31.63 -10.65
C THR A 1064 -42.49 31.78 -12.16
N ASN A 1065 -41.81 32.71 -12.84
CA ASN A 1065 -42.01 33.04 -14.25
C ASN A 1065 -40.83 32.67 -15.18
N LYS A 1066 -39.81 31.93 -14.70
CA LYS A 1066 -38.76 31.38 -15.58
C LYS A 1066 -39.02 29.89 -15.84
N THR A 1067 -39.12 29.50 -17.10
CA THR A 1067 -39.12 28.10 -17.51
C THR A 1067 -37.79 27.43 -17.13
N PRO A 1068 -37.79 26.19 -16.61
CA PRO A 1068 -36.55 25.57 -16.12
C PRO A 1068 -35.59 25.27 -17.28
N GLU A 1069 -34.41 25.88 -17.23
CA GLU A 1069 -33.26 25.64 -18.15
C GLU A 1069 -32.39 24.45 -17.68
N ARG A 1070 -32.73 23.89 -16.51
CA ARG A 1070 -32.00 22.83 -15.80
C ARG A 1070 -32.99 21.81 -15.25
N ILE A 1071 -32.66 20.53 -15.39
CA ILE A 1071 -33.47 19.39 -14.98
C ILE A 1071 -32.61 18.52 -14.06
N TYR A 1072 -33.20 18.10 -12.95
CA TYR A 1072 -32.57 17.31 -11.89
C TYR A 1072 -33.38 16.02 -11.72
N LEU A 1073 -32.76 14.86 -11.94
CA LEU A 1073 -33.40 13.56 -11.80
C LEU A 1073 -32.59 12.68 -10.85
N GLU A 1074 -33.27 11.99 -9.95
CA GLU A 1074 -32.67 10.96 -9.11
C GLU A 1074 -32.91 9.60 -9.76
N ALA A 1075 -31.86 8.78 -9.92
CA ALA A 1075 -31.99 7.46 -10.52
C ALA A 1075 -32.95 6.57 -9.69
N ALA A 1076 -32.90 6.70 -8.37
CA ALA A 1076 -33.75 5.95 -7.44
C ALA A 1076 -35.24 6.30 -7.54
N ASP A 1077 -35.65 7.39 -8.20
CA ASP A 1077 -37.06 7.73 -8.39
C ASP A 1077 -37.81 6.63 -9.16
N CYS A 1078 -37.13 5.80 -9.95
CA CYS A 1078 -37.72 4.65 -10.65
C CYS A 1078 -38.30 3.58 -9.72
N LEU A 1079 -37.89 3.56 -8.45
CA LEU A 1079 -38.45 2.68 -7.43
C LEU A 1079 -39.90 3.02 -7.07
N ARG A 1080 -40.39 4.22 -7.42
CA ARG A 1080 -41.79 4.64 -7.19
C ARG A 1080 -42.79 3.84 -8.02
N GLN A 1081 -42.37 3.32 -9.18
CA GLN A 1081 -43.21 2.56 -10.11
C GLN A 1081 -44.51 3.31 -10.47
N ASP A 1082 -44.38 4.58 -10.84
CA ASP A 1082 -45.50 5.45 -11.22
C ASP A 1082 -45.33 6.02 -12.63
N GLU A 1083 -46.29 6.86 -13.05
CA GLU A 1083 -46.27 7.47 -14.39
C GLU A 1083 -45.04 8.34 -14.65
N ASN A 1084 -44.34 8.82 -13.62
CA ASN A 1084 -43.21 9.72 -13.74
C ASN A 1084 -41.86 9.00 -13.65
N ALA A 1085 -41.81 7.81 -13.04
CA ALA A 1085 -40.60 7.00 -13.01
C ALA A 1085 -40.90 5.50 -12.73
N TRP A 1086 -40.35 4.60 -13.55
CA TRP A 1086 -40.59 3.16 -13.44
C TRP A 1086 -39.45 2.31 -14.01
N LEU A 1087 -39.43 1.02 -13.67
CA LEU A 1087 -38.52 0.03 -14.26
C LEU A 1087 -39.24 -0.77 -15.36
N SER A 1088 -38.57 -1.06 -16.47
CA SER A 1088 -39.17 -1.85 -17.57
C SER A 1088 -39.38 -3.33 -17.24
N GLN A 1089 -38.81 -3.81 -16.13
CA GLN A 1089 -39.02 -5.13 -15.54
C GLN A 1089 -39.27 -4.98 -14.04
N ASP A 1090 -39.95 -5.95 -13.43
CA ASP A 1090 -40.14 -5.97 -11.98
C ASP A 1090 -38.79 -5.85 -11.27
N GLY A 1091 -38.73 -4.93 -10.30
CA GLY A 1091 -37.56 -4.75 -9.44
C GLY A 1091 -37.32 -5.95 -8.51
N PRO A 1092 -36.32 -5.87 -7.61
CA PRO A 1092 -36.05 -6.96 -6.66
C PRO A 1092 -37.30 -7.33 -5.84
N GLN A 1093 -37.59 -8.63 -5.73
CA GLN A 1093 -38.66 -9.16 -4.90
C GLN A 1093 -38.10 -9.59 -3.54
N ASN A 1094 -38.66 -9.08 -2.43
CA ASN A 1094 -38.19 -9.36 -1.07
C ASN A 1094 -36.68 -9.10 -0.88
N GLY A 1095 -36.13 -8.08 -1.56
CA GLY A 1095 -34.70 -7.74 -1.51
C GLY A 1095 -33.81 -8.57 -2.43
N MET A 1096 -34.30 -9.71 -2.93
CA MET A 1096 -33.55 -10.63 -3.77
C MET A 1096 -33.52 -10.16 -5.24
N PRO A 1097 -32.33 -10.08 -5.87
CA PRO A 1097 -32.22 -9.71 -7.27
C PRO A 1097 -32.81 -10.80 -8.17
N GLN A 1098 -33.61 -10.38 -9.16
CA GLN A 1098 -33.93 -11.24 -10.30
C GLN A 1098 -32.82 -11.09 -11.35
N LYS A 1099 -32.53 -12.15 -12.11
CA LYS A 1099 -31.50 -12.09 -13.15
C LYS A 1099 -31.90 -11.05 -14.21
N GLY A 1100 -31.10 -10.00 -14.38
CA GLY A 1100 -31.35 -8.95 -15.35
C GLY A 1100 -32.32 -7.86 -14.85
N CYS A 1101 -32.23 -7.45 -13.58
CA CYS A 1101 -32.99 -6.32 -13.04
C CYS A 1101 -32.10 -5.18 -12.51
N TRP A 1102 -32.69 -3.99 -12.34
CA TRP A 1102 -32.08 -2.88 -11.62
C TRP A 1102 -32.35 -3.03 -10.13
N VAL A 1103 -31.31 -2.82 -9.32
CA VAL A 1103 -31.34 -2.94 -7.87
C VAL A 1103 -30.83 -1.65 -7.22
N PRO A 1104 -31.38 -1.27 -6.05
CA PRO A 1104 -30.86 -0.11 -5.33
C PRO A 1104 -29.51 -0.44 -4.66
N THR A 1105 -28.67 0.58 -4.56
CA THR A 1105 -27.39 0.60 -3.85
C THR A 1105 -27.21 1.97 -3.18
N ASP A 1106 -26.29 2.11 -2.24
CA ASP A 1106 -25.97 3.39 -1.60
C ASP A 1106 -25.30 4.36 -2.60
N ALA A 1107 -25.21 5.64 -2.24
CA ALA A 1107 -24.51 6.66 -3.01
C ALA A 1107 -23.97 7.77 -2.09
N PRO A 1108 -22.90 8.49 -2.49
CA PRO A 1108 -22.36 9.61 -1.71
C PRO A 1108 -23.29 10.84 -1.67
N THR A 1109 -24.41 10.82 -2.40
CA THR A 1109 -25.41 11.88 -2.41
C THR A 1109 -26.15 11.99 -1.07
N HIS A 1110 -26.80 13.13 -0.84
CA HIS A 1110 -27.51 13.43 0.41
C HIS A 1110 -26.64 13.25 1.66
N ARG A 1111 -25.38 13.72 1.61
CA ARG A 1111 -24.36 13.53 2.66
C ARG A 1111 -24.10 12.06 2.98
N GLY A 1112 -23.97 11.23 1.94
CA GLY A 1112 -23.68 9.80 2.07
C GLY A 1112 -24.87 8.96 2.55
N ARG A 1113 -26.10 9.41 2.31
CA ARG A 1113 -27.33 8.67 2.64
C ARG A 1113 -28.24 8.47 1.41
N GLY A 1114 -27.76 8.84 0.23
CA GLY A 1114 -28.52 8.75 -1.00
C GLY A 1114 -28.53 7.34 -1.58
N LEU A 1115 -29.36 7.16 -2.59
CA LEU A 1115 -29.51 5.91 -3.32
C LEU A 1115 -29.02 6.06 -4.76
N ALA A 1116 -28.46 4.98 -5.28
CA ALA A 1116 -28.17 4.78 -6.69
C ALA A 1116 -28.83 3.49 -7.17
N MET A 1117 -28.88 3.32 -8.49
CA MET A 1117 -29.36 2.09 -9.13
C MET A 1117 -28.19 1.38 -9.82
N ARG A 1118 -28.14 0.05 -9.69
CA ARG A 1118 -27.16 -0.84 -10.33
C ARG A 1118 -27.87 -1.98 -11.05
N ALA A 1119 -27.44 -2.34 -12.26
CA ALA A 1119 -27.97 -3.52 -12.94
C ALA A 1119 -27.20 -4.79 -12.49
N GLU A 1120 -27.92 -5.90 -12.28
CA GLU A 1120 -27.34 -7.18 -11.85
C GLU A 1120 -27.80 -8.38 -12.71
N PRO A 1121 -27.00 -9.47 -12.79
CA PRO A 1121 -25.66 -9.64 -12.22
C PRO A 1121 -24.61 -8.77 -12.94
N ARG A 1122 -23.56 -8.37 -12.20
CA ARG A 1122 -22.44 -7.58 -12.74
C ARG A 1122 -21.83 -8.25 -13.98
N GLN A 1123 -21.30 -7.42 -14.88
CA GLN A 1123 -20.62 -7.83 -16.12
C GLN A 1123 -21.50 -8.58 -17.13
N GLN A 1124 -22.81 -8.65 -16.91
CA GLN A 1124 -23.74 -9.12 -17.93
C GLN A 1124 -23.82 -8.10 -19.09
N LEU A 1125 -23.74 -8.60 -20.33
CA LEU A 1125 -23.70 -7.80 -21.55
C LEU A 1125 -25.05 -7.83 -22.31
N TRP A 1126 -25.56 -6.65 -22.69
CA TRP A 1126 -26.66 -6.44 -23.65
C TRP A 1126 -26.19 -5.51 -24.77
N PRO A 1127 -25.71 -6.05 -25.91
CA PRO A 1127 -25.09 -5.24 -26.96
C PRO A 1127 -26.09 -4.32 -27.69
N ASP A 1128 -27.37 -4.71 -27.73
CA ASP A 1128 -28.42 -4.00 -28.47
C ASP A 1128 -29.38 -3.30 -27.49
N ALA A 1129 -29.73 -2.04 -27.79
CA ALA A 1129 -30.76 -1.29 -27.07
C ALA A 1129 -32.16 -1.95 -27.21
N GLY A 1130 -33.00 -1.80 -26.18
CA GLY A 1130 -34.32 -2.40 -26.07
C GLY A 1130 -34.32 -3.87 -25.59
N ARG A 1131 -33.14 -4.43 -25.27
CA ARG A 1131 -32.99 -5.81 -24.79
C ARG A 1131 -32.71 -5.91 -23.29
N ALA A 1132 -32.26 -4.83 -22.68
CA ALA A 1132 -31.87 -4.78 -21.28
C ALA A 1132 -33.04 -4.23 -20.42
N PRO A 1133 -33.04 -4.43 -19.08
CA PRO A 1133 -33.99 -3.73 -18.21
C PRO A 1133 -33.76 -2.21 -18.30
N GLY A 1134 -34.82 -1.44 -18.54
CA GLY A 1134 -34.77 0.02 -18.61
C GLY A 1134 -35.11 0.69 -17.28
N MET A 1135 -34.36 1.75 -16.94
CA MET A 1135 -34.70 2.73 -15.91
C MET A 1135 -35.31 3.95 -16.59
N ASN A 1136 -36.62 4.15 -16.43
CA ASN A 1136 -37.40 5.16 -17.16
C ASN A 1136 -37.72 6.34 -16.24
N LEU A 1137 -37.38 7.56 -16.66
CA LEU A 1137 -37.55 8.79 -15.90
C LEU A 1137 -38.20 9.86 -16.78
N SER A 1138 -39.41 10.28 -16.43
CA SER A 1138 -40.13 11.33 -17.15
C SER A 1138 -39.87 12.70 -16.53
N PHE A 1139 -39.72 13.70 -17.40
CA PHE A 1139 -39.42 15.07 -16.99
C PHE A 1139 -40.05 16.09 -17.95
N GLN A 1140 -40.18 17.32 -17.49
CA GLN A 1140 -40.78 18.42 -18.25
C GLN A 1140 -39.71 19.41 -18.72
N VAL A 1141 -39.70 19.69 -20.01
CA VAL A 1141 -38.83 20.71 -20.63
C VAL A 1141 -39.64 21.99 -20.82
N GLY A 1142 -39.23 23.05 -20.10
CA GLY A 1142 -39.88 24.36 -20.21
C GLY A 1142 -39.35 25.23 -21.35
N ARG A 1143 -38.06 25.12 -21.68
CA ARG A 1143 -37.41 25.86 -22.77
C ARG A 1143 -36.85 24.86 -23.79
N PRO A 1144 -37.33 24.84 -25.05
CA PRO A 1144 -36.69 24.06 -26.11
C PRO A 1144 -35.24 24.49 -26.29
N GLY A 1145 -34.33 23.54 -26.50
CA GLY A 1145 -32.90 23.83 -26.58
C GLY A 1145 -32.04 22.59 -26.71
N ASN A 1146 -30.73 22.80 -26.83
CA ASN A 1146 -29.76 21.72 -26.78
C ASN A 1146 -29.34 21.48 -25.32
N TYR A 1147 -29.72 20.34 -24.76
CA TYR A 1147 -29.47 19.96 -23.37
C TYR A 1147 -28.30 18.99 -23.30
N ARG A 1148 -27.29 19.32 -22.49
CA ARG A 1148 -26.22 18.37 -22.13
C ARG A 1148 -26.72 17.45 -21.04
N ILE A 1149 -26.55 16.14 -21.21
CA ILE A 1149 -26.91 15.12 -20.23
C ILE A 1149 -25.66 14.72 -19.46
N TRP A 1150 -25.74 14.71 -18.13
CA TRP A 1150 -24.68 14.27 -17.24
C TRP A 1150 -25.16 13.14 -16.34
N LEU A 1151 -24.30 12.16 -16.10
CA LEU A 1151 -24.54 11.08 -15.13
C LEU A 1151 -23.56 11.21 -13.98
N LEU A 1152 -24.06 11.19 -12.74
CA LEU A 1152 -23.25 10.91 -11.57
C LEU A 1152 -23.20 9.39 -11.42
N ALA A 1153 -22.06 8.79 -11.77
CA ALA A 1153 -21.91 7.35 -11.84
C ALA A 1153 -20.59 6.87 -11.24
N GLN A 1154 -20.54 5.57 -10.94
CA GLN A 1154 -19.34 4.84 -10.51
C GLN A 1154 -19.38 3.41 -11.10
N PHE A 1155 -18.22 2.89 -11.47
CA PHE A 1155 -18.04 1.53 -12.00
C PHE A 1155 -16.65 1.00 -11.65
N ALA A 1156 -16.49 -0.33 -11.65
CA ALA A 1156 -15.31 -1.03 -11.14
C ALA A 1156 -14.36 -1.59 -12.22
N SER A 1157 -14.73 -1.50 -13.50
CA SER A 1157 -13.93 -1.93 -14.64
C SER A 1157 -14.56 -1.49 -15.96
N ASP A 1158 -13.85 -1.69 -17.08
CA ASP A 1158 -14.36 -1.55 -18.45
C ASP A 1158 -15.37 -2.66 -18.84
N LEU A 1159 -15.65 -3.58 -17.92
CA LEU A 1159 -16.72 -4.56 -18.05
C LEU A 1159 -18.04 -4.08 -17.44
N GLU A 1160 -18.10 -2.85 -16.91
CA GLU A 1160 -19.23 -2.36 -16.11
C GLU A 1160 -19.51 -0.86 -16.34
N ASP A 1161 -19.04 -0.26 -17.44
CA ASP A 1161 -18.90 1.20 -17.60
C ASP A 1161 -19.81 1.84 -18.66
N SER A 1162 -20.80 1.10 -19.19
CA SER A 1162 -21.60 1.59 -20.32
C SER A 1162 -23.10 1.29 -20.23
N CYS A 1163 -23.89 2.25 -20.72
CA CYS A 1163 -25.35 2.16 -20.87
C CYS A 1163 -25.82 2.74 -22.20
N HIS A 1164 -26.91 2.18 -22.73
CA HIS A 1164 -27.70 2.79 -23.80
C HIS A 1164 -28.54 3.95 -23.23
N VAL A 1165 -28.63 5.03 -24.00
CA VAL A 1165 -29.48 6.18 -23.70
C VAL A 1165 -30.59 6.23 -24.74
N ILE A 1166 -31.84 6.16 -24.28
CA ILE A 1166 -33.02 6.14 -25.13
C ILE A 1166 -33.90 7.32 -24.73
N LEU A 1167 -34.23 8.19 -25.68
CA LEU A 1167 -35.05 9.38 -25.46
C LEU A 1167 -36.38 9.22 -26.20
N ASP A 1168 -37.49 9.30 -25.48
CA ASP A 1168 -38.86 9.16 -26.01
C ASP A 1168 -39.09 7.88 -26.86
N GLY A 1169 -38.33 6.83 -26.55
CA GLY A 1169 -38.38 5.53 -27.25
C GLY A 1169 -37.36 5.35 -28.36
N ASP A 1170 -36.60 6.39 -28.71
CA ASP A 1170 -35.57 6.35 -29.75
C ASP A 1170 -34.16 6.22 -29.13
N PRO A 1171 -33.43 5.10 -29.37
CA PRO A 1171 -32.07 4.93 -28.89
C PRO A 1171 -31.12 5.92 -29.60
N LEU A 1172 -30.30 6.61 -28.83
CA LEU A 1172 -29.24 7.46 -29.38
C LEU A 1172 -28.13 6.61 -29.99
N ALA A 1173 -27.54 7.08 -31.09
CA ALA A 1173 -26.45 6.36 -31.73
C ALA A 1173 -25.22 6.32 -30.83
N ARG A 1174 -24.55 5.17 -30.78
CA ARG A 1174 -23.37 4.94 -29.92
C ARG A 1174 -22.21 5.90 -30.23
N THR A 1175 -22.12 6.40 -31.45
CA THR A 1175 -21.13 7.40 -31.88
C THR A 1175 -21.38 8.79 -31.31
N ASP A 1176 -22.61 9.05 -30.85
CA ASP A 1176 -23.08 10.36 -30.39
C ASP A 1176 -23.09 10.45 -28.85
N LEU A 1177 -22.94 9.30 -28.19
CA LEU A 1177 -22.61 9.18 -26.76
C LEU A 1177 -21.09 9.33 -26.60
N PHE A 1178 -20.63 9.92 -25.49
CA PHE A 1178 -19.25 10.15 -25.01
C PHE A 1178 -18.08 9.79 -25.96
N PRO A 1179 -17.01 10.60 -26.05
CA PRO A 1179 -15.84 10.22 -26.85
C PRO A 1179 -15.28 8.85 -26.41
N ARG A 1180 -15.00 7.96 -27.38
CA ARG A 1180 -14.68 6.50 -27.25
C ARG A 1180 -15.84 5.50 -27.43
N GLY A 1181 -16.96 5.94 -28.01
CA GLY A 1181 -18.03 5.02 -28.43
C GLY A 1181 -18.84 4.48 -27.26
N GLY A 1182 -19.20 5.37 -26.32
CA GLY A 1182 -20.08 5.06 -25.19
C GLY A 1182 -19.43 4.35 -23.99
N ARG A 1183 -18.10 4.40 -23.85
CA ARG A 1183 -17.37 3.84 -22.70
C ARG A 1183 -16.91 4.94 -21.75
N LEU A 1184 -17.03 4.71 -20.45
CA LEU A 1184 -16.69 5.65 -19.39
C LEU A 1184 -15.42 5.29 -18.62
N MET A 1185 -14.90 4.07 -18.78
CA MET A 1185 -13.74 3.64 -18.03
C MET A 1185 -12.42 4.18 -18.60
N THR A 1186 -11.66 4.81 -17.70
CA THR A 1186 -10.21 5.04 -17.80
C THR A 1186 -9.59 4.71 -16.45
N PHE A 1187 -8.26 4.74 -16.37
CA PHE A 1187 -7.56 4.63 -15.09
C PHE A 1187 -8.03 5.68 -14.07
N ALA A 1188 -8.48 6.86 -14.52
CA ALA A 1188 -8.90 7.94 -13.64
C ALA A 1188 -10.35 7.84 -13.13
N THR A 1189 -11.19 7.03 -13.78
CA THR A 1189 -12.62 6.96 -13.49
C THR A 1189 -13.00 5.67 -12.75
N GLU A 1190 -12.10 4.69 -12.65
CA GLU A 1190 -12.34 3.45 -11.92
C GLU A 1190 -12.51 3.70 -10.42
N HIS A 1191 -13.58 3.14 -9.83
CA HIS A 1191 -13.96 3.27 -8.42
C HIS A 1191 -14.28 4.69 -7.95
N VAL A 1192 -14.26 5.71 -8.81
CA VAL A 1192 -14.55 7.10 -8.45
C VAL A 1192 -15.98 7.46 -8.81
N TRP A 1193 -16.71 8.04 -7.84
CA TRP A 1193 -17.98 8.70 -8.15
C TRP A 1193 -17.70 10.04 -8.85
N GLY A 1194 -18.12 10.19 -10.10
CA GLY A 1194 -17.91 11.43 -10.84
C GLY A 1194 -19.02 11.76 -11.82
N TRP A 1195 -19.13 13.05 -12.13
CA TRP A 1195 -20.06 13.56 -13.12
C TRP A 1195 -19.47 13.39 -14.51
N SER A 1196 -20.09 12.57 -15.35
CA SER A 1196 -19.65 12.32 -16.73
C SER A 1196 -20.65 12.92 -17.72
N GLU A 1197 -20.18 13.78 -18.64
CA GLU A 1197 -21.01 14.39 -19.69
C GLU A 1197 -21.29 13.42 -20.84
N VAL A 1198 -22.51 12.87 -20.91
CA VAL A 1198 -22.92 11.80 -21.85
C VAL A 1198 -22.99 12.23 -23.28
N THR A 1199 -23.77 13.27 -23.53
CA THR A 1199 -24.12 13.71 -24.87
C THR A 1199 -24.89 15.03 -24.75
N ALA A 1200 -25.14 15.66 -25.89
CA ALA A 1200 -26.04 16.79 -26.00
C ALA A 1200 -27.21 16.43 -26.92
N VAL A 1201 -28.44 16.66 -26.46
CA VAL A 1201 -29.67 16.33 -27.20
C VAL A 1201 -30.53 17.56 -27.41
N GLN A 1202 -31.14 17.64 -28.59
CA GLN A 1202 -32.12 18.68 -28.87
C GLN A 1202 -33.48 18.28 -28.27
N LEU A 1203 -33.97 19.05 -27.30
CA LEU A 1203 -35.26 18.82 -26.67
C LEU A 1203 -36.27 19.90 -27.08
N THR A 1204 -37.51 19.46 -27.33
CA THR A 1204 -38.66 20.36 -27.54
C THR A 1204 -39.28 20.77 -26.20
N GLY A 1205 -40.15 21.76 -26.21
CA GLY A 1205 -40.94 22.08 -25.01
C GLY A 1205 -42.03 21.03 -24.82
N GLY A 1206 -42.14 20.43 -23.64
CA GLY A 1206 -43.06 19.32 -23.42
C GLY A 1206 -42.56 18.28 -22.42
N ARG A 1207 -43.34 17.21 -22.29
CA ARG A 1207 -42.99 16.05 -21.47
C ARG A 1207 -42.11 15.12 -22.30
N HIS A 1208 -41.02 14.66 -21.70
CA HIS A 1208 -40.07 13.73 -22.27
C HIS A 1208 -39.85 12.54 -21.32
N VAL A 1209 -39.32 11.43 -21.85
CA VAL A 1209 -38.91 10.24 -21.09
C VAL A 1209 -37.48 9.89 -21.45
N LEU A 1210 -36.60 9.88 -20.44
CA LEU A 1210 -35.24 9.35 -20.55
C LEU A 1210 -35.24 7.92 -20.03
N THR A 1211 -34.77 6.99 -20.85
CA THR A 1211 -34.59 5.58 -20.47
C THR A 1211 -33.10 5.24 -20.52
N LEU A 1212 -32.59 4.71 -19.40
CA LEU A 1212 -31.23 4.18 -19.30
C LEU A 1212 -31.27 2.66 -19.23
N GLU A 1213 -30.59 2.00 -20.15
CA GLU A 1213 -30.47 0.55 -20.23
C GLU A 1213 -29.00 0.15 -20.10
N PRO A 1214 -28.63 -0.83 -19.26
CA PRO A 1214 -27.24 -1.24 -19.15
C PRO A 1214 -26.80 -1.92 -20.46
N GLU A 1215 -25.71 -1.45 -21.08
CA GLU A 1215 -25.00 -2.28 -22.07
C GLU A 1215 -24.18 -3.31 -21.31
N ARG A 1216 -23.52 -2.88 -20.23
CA ARG A 1216 -22.77 -3.73 -19.31
C ARG A 1216 -23.26 -3.51 -17.87
N ALA A 1217 -23.78 -4.55 -17.24
CA ALA A 1217 -24.25 -4.46 -15.85
C ALA A 1217 -23.09 -4.22 -14.88
N GLY A 1218 -23.37 -3.52 -13.78
CA GLY A 1218 -22.40 -3.21 -12.72
C GLY A 1218 -22.21 -1.71 -12.47
N MET A 1219 -22.47 -0.86 -13.48
CA MET A 1219 -22.49 0.59 -13.30
C MET A 1219 -23.54 1.00 -12.27
N ARG A 1220 -23.14 1.89 -11.37
CA ARG A 1220 -24.01 2.54 -10.38
C ARG A 1220 -24.32 3.95 -10.85
N ILE A 1221 -25.59 4.31 -10.90
CA ILE A 1221 -26.04 5.65 -11.33
C ILE A 1221 -26.86 6.26 -10.19
N ALA A 1222 -26.43 7.41 -9.67
CA ALA A 1222 -27.12 8.11 -8.58
C ALA A 1222 -28.05 9.21 -9.11
N ARG A 1223 -27.50 10.09 -9.94
CA ARG A 1223 -28.19 11.30 -10.42
C ARG A 1223 -27.98 11.53 -11.90
N ILE A 1224 -28.96 12.20 -12.50
CA ILE A 1224 -28.92 12.64 -13.89
C ILE A 1224 -29.23 14.13 -13.91
N TYR A 1225 -28.38 14.89 -14.61
CA TYR A 1225 -28.52 16.33 -14.74
C TYR A 1225 -28.58 16.73 -16.20
N LEU A 1226 -29.57 17.55 -16.56
CA LEU A 1226 -29.69 18.10 -17.91
C LEU A 1226 -29.71 19.63 -17.86
N ALA A 1227 -28.93 20.28 -18.72
CA ALA A 1227 -28.92 21.74 -18.80
C ALA A 1227 -28.71 22.25 -20.23
N CYS A 1228 -29.43 23.33 -20.59
CA CYS A 1228 -29.28 24.02 -21.87
C CYS A 1228 -28.57 25.39 -21.78
N ASP A 1229 -28.10 25.77 -20.60
CA ASP A 1229 -27.43 27.06 -20.30
C ASP A 1229 -25.91 26.91 -20.07
N GLU A 1230 -25.33 25.77 -20.49
CA GLU A 1230 -23.92 25.39 -20.29
C GLU A 1230 -23.50 25.23 -18.81
N SER A 1231 -24.43 25.30 -17.85
CA SER A 1231 -24.07 25.08 -16.46
C SER A 1231 -23.66 23.63 -16.19
N ARG A 1232 -22.69 23.47 -15.29
CA ARG A 1232 -22.23 22.16 -14.83
C ARG A 1232 -23.18 21.63 -13.75
N PRO A 1233 -23.26 20.29 -13.58
CA PRO A 1233 -23.99 19.71 -12.46
C PRO A 1233 -23.56 20.36 -11.13
N PRO A 1234 -24.48 20.64 -10.20
CA PRO A 1234 -24.12 21.28 -8.94
C PRO A 1234 -23.52 20.29 -7.93
N LEU A 1235 -22.97 20.82 -6.85
CA LEU A 1235 -22.55 20.01 -5.70
C LEU A 1235 -23.76 19.41 -4.97
N ASP A 1236 -23.52 18.37 -4.15
CA ASP A 1236 -24.58 17.69 -3.39
C ASP A 1236 -25.41 18.65 -2.53
N GLU A 1237 -24.78 19.63 -1.87
CA GLU A 1237 -25.47 20.61 -1.03
C GLU A 1237 -26.34 21.61 -1.81
N GLN A 1238 -26.05 21.77 -3.10
CA GLN A 1238 -26.75 22.67 -4.03
C GLN A 1238 -27.83 21.93 -4.82
N TRP A 1239 -27.89 20.60 -4.72
CA TRP A 1239 -28.92 19.80 -5.39
C TRP A 1239 -30.30 20.12 -4.78
N PRO A 1240 -31.33 20.40 -5.61
CA PRO A 1240 -32.66 20.73 -5.10
C PRO A 1240 -33.21 19.59 -4.23
N ARG A 1241 -33.53 19.90 -2.97
CA ARG A 1241 -34.25 18.94 -2.12
C ARG A 1241 -35.71 18.93 -2.55
N GLN A 1242 -36.25 17.75 -2.84
CA GLN A 1242 -37.69 17.61 -3.01
C GLN A 1242 -38.37 18.11 -1.72
N GLN A 1243 -39.23 19.13 -1.83
CA GLN A 1243 -40.10 19.54 -0.73
C GLN A 1243 -41.08 18.38 -0.50
N ASP A 1244 -40.94 17.71 0.63
CA ASP A 1244 -41.93 16.76 1.10
C ASP A 1244 -43.18 17.59 1.45
N ASP A 1245 -44.12 17.72 0.51
CA ASP A 1245 -45.39 18.46 0.65
C ASP A 1245 -46.37 17.73 1.58
N ARG A 1246 -45.90 17.33 2.77
CA ARG A 1246 -46.72 16.81 3.86
C ARG A 1246 -46.80 17.85 4.98
N PRO A 1247 -47.98 18.45 5.24
CA PRO A 1247 -48.13 19.39 6.32
C PRO A 1247 -48.18 18.65 7.66
N GLY A 1248 -47.11 18.79 8.46
CA GLY A 1248 -47.14 18.55 9.91
C GLY A 1248 -46.24 17.43 10.43
N GLY A 1249 -45.10 17.83 11.03
CA GLY A 1249 -44.51 17.23 12.23
C GLY A 1249 -44.10 15.75 12.24
N ALA A 1250 -42.90 15.45 11.75
CA ALA A 1250 -41.90 14.56 12.38
C ALA A 1250 -40.62 14.58 11.53
N HIS A 1251 -39.50 14.97 12.12
CA HIS A 1251 -38.18 14.73 11.53
C HIS A 1251 -37.91 13.22 11.56
N GLY A 1252 -37.91 12.58 10.39
CA GLY A 1252 -37.68 11.14 10.26
C GLY A 1252 -38.01 10.66 8.85
N LEU A 1253 -37.19 11.04 7.87
CA LEU A 1253 -36.99 10.19 6.70
C LEU A 1253 -35.88 9.21 7.06
N ASP A 1254 -36.25 8.21 7.87
CA ASP A 1254 -35.64 6.88 7.84
C ASP A 1254 -36.47 6.07 6.83
N ALA A 1255 -35.88 5.71 5.70
CA ALA A 1255 -36.40 4.73 4.75
C ALA A 1255 -35.25 4.09 3.98
#